data_AF-A0A2G8SF56-F1
#
_entry.id   AF-A0A2G8SF56-F1
#
_cell.length_a   1.000
_cell.length_b   1.000
_cell.length_c   1.000
_cell.angle_alpha   90.00
_cell.angle_beta   90.00
_cell.angle_gamma   90.00
#
_symmetry.space_group_name_H-M   'P 1'
#
loop_
_entity.id
_entity.type
_entity.pdbx_description
1 polymer ?
#
loop_
_entity_poly.entity_id
_entity_poly.type
_entity_poly.pdbx_seq_one_letter_code
_entity_poly.pdbx_strand_id
1 'polypeptide(L)'
;MNPLLPLEVIEHIIDQCTSSKTSLQDIRSVSLTCRALLPRARRHLFRNVKLMGTADLYGFSELLDSKPQILHTVQAITLHETPEEKDSRALFGIVPATLLTRLPHIRKWVVKSRKRETHEEPLWSSFRFLSLACMGACSRHIQTLDLYAVSFSTCSDFVLYISAFQQIRTLSCTRIQVKEAVLTNGALMDRLRGRLRLQNLRVGEITQRAPLGLLWALSHSTRNFSIDVDAMVQGPMSPFATDYSQMSHLDSITVIIPPAHPDPLLAWAELDRICEILAFPSTLHRFVIETSPNHLRDMLARRSAPFNGMERPLLKVSTQTLVVSVPGERVNRMNDFSGALKLLFPAVNAREMLKIEFPSQRHIGAICSMVISPDSRWLATASEGGDVILWDVQGNAIVREWAVGAPGTFLAFSPDSARLATPYCSARGFEVAIWSVRDGQLLGSLSGHTALVAACVWSPDDIKLASMAREGPDTVRVWDAETYEQVYVLRDAFRISTCAYLQFSPDGRWLHVTSPHPKTSVCRVWNADTGAPYRVIGHKHMVTTATFDPTSKLLVTASEDGSVFIWRMRTMEWMEVVLSELMSHPCGRLATIAFSQDGGQVFLAWALLSTIMVQVWDPVGGDRLMSLSSEGHRASVLALAFSPDARYVAAGSSDGSVRLWRVRDGSRVGTFVEHGSGAGVARLEFSPDGERLCSGGWDGSVVIRKLRHLIARRNA
;
A
#
# COMPACT_ATOMS: atom_id res chain seq x y z
N MET A 1 24.44 39.29 -12.90
CA MET A 1 24.08 38.91 -11.51
C MET A 1 22.93 37.92 -11.61
N ASN A 2 23.20 36.63 -11.42
CA ASN A 2 22.19 35.58 -11.62
C ASN A 2 21.23 35.53 -10.43
N PRO A 3 19.91 35.37 -10.64
CA PRO A 3 18.99 35.17 -9.54
C PRO A 3 19.28 33.77 -8.99
N LEU A 4 19.86 33.73 -7.79
CA LEU A 4 19.85 32.53 -6.95
C LEU A 4 18.38 32.28 -6.61
N LEU A 5 17.71 31.40 -7.36
CA LEU A 5 16.47 30.82 -6.85
C LEU A 5 16.79 30.25 -5.45
N PRO A 6 15.95 30.52 -4.43
CA PRO A 6 16.16 29.95 -3.11
C PRO A 6 16.30 28.43 -3.24
N LEU A 7 17.25 27.84 -2.52
CA LEU A 7 17.55 26.40 -2.61
C LEU A 7 16.29 25.52 -2.43
N GLU A 8 15.30 26.01 -1.69
CA GLU A 8 13.99 25.39 -1.47
C GLU A 8 13.13 25.30 -2.73
N VAL A 9 13.19 26.31 -3.61
CA VAL A 9 12.47 26.32 -4.90
C VAL A 9 13.09 25.29 -5.85
N ILE A 10 14.42 25.17 -5.80
CA ILE A 10 15.16 24.16 -6.55
C ILE A 10 14.76 22.75 -6.09
N GLU A 11 14.67 22.51 -4.78
CA GLU A 11 14.24 21.21 -4.24
C GLU A 11 12.77 20.91 -4.56
N HIS A 12 11.88 21.91 -4.58
CA HIS A 12 10.49 21.75 -4.99
C HIS A 12 10.34 21.36 -6.48
N ILE A 13 11.10 22.00 -7.37
CA ILE A 13 11.13 21.68 -8.81
C ILE A 13 11.64 20.25 -9.02
N ILE A 14 12.72 19.88 -8.32
CA ILE A 14 13.30 18.53 -8.32
C ILE A 14 12.28 17.48 -7.92
N ASP A 15 11.53 17.75 -6.84
CA ASP A 15 10.57 16.81 -6.31
C ASP A 15 9.34 16.67 -7.22
N GLN A 16 8.87 17.74 -7.86
CA GLN A 16 7.80 17.65 -8.87
C GLN A 16 8.23 16.84 -10.10
N CYS A 17 9.43 17.09 -10.63
CA CYS A 17 10.02 16.31 -11.72
C CYS A 17 10.19 14.81 -11.39
N THR A 18 10.36 14.46 -10.11
CA THR A 18 10.53 13.05 -9.68
C THR A 18 9.23 12.27 -9.44
N SER A 19 8.09 12.96 -9.44
CA SER A 19 6.77 12.34 -9.25
C SER A 19 6.26 11.60 -10.51
N SER A 20 6.67 12.07 -11.69
CA SER A 20 6.63 11.30 -12.93
C SER A 20 7.87 10.41 -13.02
N LYS A 21 7.75 9.19 -13.56
CA LYS A 21 8.87 8.29 -13.90
C LYS A 21 10.06 9.10 -14.45
N THR A 22 11.06 9.39 -13.60
CA THR A 22 12.12 10.39 -13.86
C THR A 22 12.82 10.10 -15.17
N SER A 23 12.67 10.96 -16.17
CA SER A 23 13.44 10.86 -17.41
C SER A 23 14.77 11.60 -17.27
N LEU A 24 15.76 11.31 -18.12
CA LEU A 24 17.02 12.05 -18.07
C LEU A 24 16.84 13.55 -18.38
N GLN A 25 15.83 13.90 -19.18
CA GLN A 25 15.53 15.29 -19.53
C GLN A 25 15.17 16.12 -18.28
N ASP A 26 14.42 15.52 -17.35
CA ASP A 26 14.07 16.12 -16.05
C ASP A 26 15.32 16.31 -15.17
N ILE A 27 16.25 15.37 -15.23
CA ILE A 27 17.51 15.43 -14.48
C ILE A 27 18.44 16.51 -15.06
N ARG A 28 18.47 16.69 -16.38
CA ARG A 28 19.30 17.70 -17.07
C ARG A 28 18.77 19.12 -16.86
N SER A 29 17.46 19.33 -16.94
CA SER A 29 16.83 20.64 -16.72
C SER A 29 17.10 21.15 -15.29
N VAL A 30 17.00 20.26 -14.32
CA VAL A 30 17.37 20.51 -12.91
C VAL A 30 18.87 20.74 -12.74
N SER A 31 19.72 19.93 -13.39
CA SER A 31 21.17 20.01 -13.22
C SER A 31 21.75 21.32 -13.79
N LEU A 32 21.19 21.83 -14.90
CA LEU A 32 21.62 23.08 -15.54
C LEU A 32 21.18 24.31 -14.74
N THR A 33 20.01 24.25 -14.10
CA THR A 33 19.49 25.32 -13.23
C THR A 33 20.19 25.36 -11.87
N CYS A 34 20.71 24.23 -11.38
CA CYS A 34 21.19 24.10 -10.01
C CYS A 34 22.69 23.74 -9.97
N ARG A 35 23.55 24.76 -9.84
CA ARG A 35 25.02 24.56 -9.76
C ARG A 35 25.47 23.82 -8.48
N ALA A 36 24.71 23.87 -7.38
CA ALA A 36 25.06 23.22 -6.11
C ALA A 36 23.86 22.50 -5.46
N LEU A 37 23.62 21.24 -5.83
CA LEU A 37 22.62 20.38 -5.18
C LEU A 37 23.13 19.88 -3.82
N LEU A 38 22.28 19.79 -2.79
CA LEU A 38 22.63 19.17 -1.50
C LEU A 38 22.82 17.64 -1.63
N PRO A 39 23.63 16.97 -0.76
CA PRO A 39 23.86 15.53 -0.82
C PRO A 39 22.58 14.66 -0.72
N ARG A 40 21.55 15.15 -0.02
CA ARG A 40 20.26 14.48 0.10
C ARG A 40 19.42 14.57 -1.18
N ALA A 41 19.28 15.76 -1.76
CA ALA A 41 18.59 15.96 -3.04
C ALA A 41 19.22 15.13 -4.17
N ARG A 42 20.56 15.04 -4.19
CA ARG A 42 21.28 14.16 -5.12
C ARG A 42 20.92 12.69 -4.92
N ARG A 43 20.85 12.21 -3.68
CA ARG A 43 20.39 10.83 -3.41
C ARG A 43 18.96 10.61 -3.87
N HIS A 44 18.05 11.58 -3.79
CA HIS A 44 16.68 11.38 -4.27
C HIS A 44 16.57 11.36 -5.79
N LEU A 45 17.21 12.31 -6.47
CA LEU A 45 17.22 12.39 -7.93
C LEU A 45 17.91 11.21 -8.60
N PHE A 46 19.06 10.80 -8.07
CA PHE A 46 19.98 9.92 -8.78
C PHE A 46 19.98 8.49 -8.22
N ARG A 47 19.27 8.18 -7.12
CA ARG A 47 19.27 6.81 -6.55
C ARG A 47 18.67 5.79 -7.51
N ASN A 48 17.56 6.12 -8.17
CA ASN A 48 16.90 5.28 -9.16
C ASN A 48 16.81 6.06 -10.47
N VAL A 49 17.72 5.80 -11.40
CA VAL A 49 17.77 6.51 -12.69
C VAL A 49 17.08 5.67 -13.75
N LYS A 50 16.18 6.29 -14.51
CA LYS A 50 15.55 5.68 -15.67
C LYS A 50 16.04 6.39 -16.93
N LEU A 51 16.56 5.61 -17.86
CA LEU A 51 17.14 6.11 -19.11
C LEU A 51 16.25 5.66 -20.26
N MET A 52 15.70 6.61 -21.00
CA MET A 52 14.81 6.37 -22.14
C MET A 52 15.64 6.54 -23.42
N GLY A 53 16.18 5.44 -23.92
CA GLY A 53 16.94 5.46 -25.17
C GLY A 53 18.43 5.81 -25.04
N THR A 54 19.12 5.81 -26.18
CA THR A 54 20.56 6.05 -26.38
C THR A 54 20.95 7.49 -26.11
N ALA A 55 20.10 8.45 -26.50
CA ALA A 55 20.32 9.87 -26.27
C ALA A 55 20.38 10.18 -24.77
N ASP A 56 19.48 9.57 -23.99
CA ASP A 56 19.49 9.67 -22.53
C ASP A 56 20.75 9.03 -21.93
N LEU A 57 21.24 7.96 -22.53
CA LEU A 57 22.39 7.23 -22.03
C LEU A 57 23.71 8.01 -22.25
N TYR A 58 23.97 8.51 -23.46
CA TYR A 58 25.10 9.41 -23.70
C TYR A 58 24.97 10.68 -22.87
N GLY A 59 23.74 11.19 -22.75
CA GLY A 59 23.49 12.39 -21.99
C GLY A 59 23.74 12.25 -20.49
N PHE A 60 23.50 11.05 -19.95
CA PHE A 60 23.88 10.71 -18.58
C PHE A 60 25.39 10.60 -18.41
N SER A 61 26.10 10.00 -19.38
CA SER A 61 27.56 9.87 -19.31
C SER A 61 28.24 11.23 -19.24
N GLU A 62 27.83 12.18 -20.09
CA GLU A 62 28.31 13.57 -20.08
C GLU A 62 27.97 14.29 -18.76
N LEU A 63 26.81 13.99 -18.18
CA LEU A 63 26.41 14.51 -16.86
C LEU A 63 27.32 13.95 -15.74
N LEU A 64 27.70 12.69 -15.82
CA LEU A 64 28.62 12.08 -14.86
C LEU A 64 30.03 12.65 -14.98
N ASP A 65 30.50 12.94 -16.19
CA ASP A 65 31.81 13.58 -16.44
C ASP A 65 31.86 15.03 -15.92
N SER A 66 30.78 15.79 -16.12
CA SER A 66 30.67 17.16 -15.61
C SER A 66 30.42 17.23 -14.10
N LYS A 67 29.82 16.21 -13.49
CA LYS A 67 29.46 16.18 -12.06
C LYS A 67 29.80 14.83 -11.39
N PRO A 68 31.08 14.58 -11.05
CA PRO A 68 31.54 13.31 -10.46
C PRO A 68 30.92 13.00 -9.09
N GLN A 69 30.39 14.01 -8.40
CA GLN A 69 29.76 13.86 -7.08
C GLN A 69 28.46 13.02 -7.11
N ILE A 70 27.90 12.78 -8.30
CA ILE A 70 26.68 11.98 -8.50
C ILE A 70 26.97 10.47 -8.49
N LEU A 71 28.20 10.06 -8.84
CA LEU A 71 28.57 8.65 -9.06
C LEU A 71 28.23 7.74 -7.86
N HIS A 72 28.44 8.23 -6.63
CA HIS A 72 28.20 7.46 -5.41
C HIS A 72 26.72 7.39 -4.97
N THR A 73 25.83 8.14 -5.62
CA THR A 73 24.42 8.22 -5.22
C THR A 73 23.52 7.23 -5.96
N VAL A 74 23.94 6.76 -7.14
CA VAL A 74 23.17 5.86 -7.99
C VAL A 74 23.17 4.43 -7.43
N GLN A 75 21.98 3.89 -7.17
CA GLN A 75 21.79 2.52 -6.64
C GLN A 75 21.03 1.61 -7.59
N ALA A 76 20.17 2.15 -8.45
CA ALA A 76 19.44 1.42 -9.46
C ALA A 76 19.43 2.15 -10.80
N ILE A 77 19.61 1.41 -11.89
CA ILE A 77 19.42 1.91 -13.25
C ILE A 77 18.35 1.07 -13.95
N THR A 78 17.43 1.76 -14.63
CA THR A 78 16.41 1.15 -15.48
C THR A 78 16.58 1.67 -16.90
N LEU A 79 16.99 0.80 -17.81
CA LEU A 79 17.08 1.08 -19.23
C LEU A 79 15.74 0.77 -19.91
N HIS A 80 15.22 1.74 -20.63
CA HIS A 80 14.00 1.62 -21.42
C HIS A 80 14.28 1.96 -22.89
N GLU A 81 13.83 1.09 -23.78
CA GLU A 81 13.89 1.32 -25.23
C GLU A 81 12.71 2.21 -25.69
N THR A 82 12.98 3.14 -26.61
CA THR A 82 11.97 4.09 -27.14
C THR A 82 11.50 3.71 -28.56
N PRO A 83 10.27 4.08 -28.99
CA PRO A 83 9.70 3.67 -30.28
C PRO A 83 10.41 4.26 -31.51
N GLU A 84 11.13 5.36 -31.33
CA GLU A 84 11.77 6.14 -32.40
C GLU A 84 13.16 5.62 -32.76
N GLU A 85 13.71 4.73 -31.94
CA GLU A 85 15.06 4.20 -32.11
C GLU A 85 15.07 3.03 -33.09
N LYS A 86 15.55 3.32 -34.31
CA LYS A 86 15.76 2.31 -35.36
C LYS A 86 16.91 1.34 -35.06
N ASP A 87 17.79 1.65 -34.11
CA ASP A 87 19.02 0.90 -33.85
C ASP A 87 19.18 0.55 -32.35
N SER A 88 18.45 -0.48 -31.92
CA SER A 88 18.50 -1.07 -30.56
C SER A 88 19.91 -1.51 -30.13
N ARG A 89 20.84 -1.61 -31.09
CA ARG A 89 22.25 -2.02 -30.92
C ARG A 89 23.07 -1.05 -30.09
N ALA A 90 22.74 0.24 -30.09
CA ALA A 90 23.56 1.26 -29.41
C ALA A 90 23.27 1.36 -27.89
N LEU A 91 22.01 1.16 -27.45
CA LEU A 91 21.61 1.18 -26.03
C LEU A 91 22.20 0.02 -25.24
N PHE A 92 22.19 -1.16 -25.85
CA PHE A 92 22.49 -2.43 -25.20
C PHE A 92 23.91 -2.93 -25.56
N GLY A 93 24.51 -2.43 -26.63
CA GLY A 93 25.83 -2.84 -27.11
C GLY A 93 27.00 -2.17 -26.40
N ILE A 94 27.26 -0.89 -26.65
CA ILE A 94 28.60 -0.29 -26.44
C ILE A 94 28.71 0.47 -25.10
N VAL A 95 27.61 1.07 -24.62
CA VAL A 95 27.64 2.11 -23.59
C VAL A 95 27.25 1.65 -22.16
N PRO A 96 26.54 0.52 -21.91
CA PRO A 96 26.32 0.02 -20.55
C PRO A 96 27.62 -0.33 -19.80
N ALA A 97 28.63 -0.85 -20.50
CA ALA A 97 29.92 -1.20 -19.89
C ALA A 97 30.66 0.03 -19.34
N THR A 98 30.64 1.14 -20.08
CA THR A 98 31.28 2.40 -19.63
C THR A 98 30.56 2.99 -18.43
N LEU A 99 29.23 2.95 -18.38
CA LEU A 99 28.47 3.38 -17.21
C LEU A 99 28.74 2.51 -15.98
N LEU A 100 28.79 1.18 -16.15
CA LEU A 100 29.05 0.26 -15.04
C LEU A 100 30.46 0.43 -14.46
N THR A 101 31.47 0.77 -15.28
CA THR A 101 32.84 1.06 -14.75
C THR A 101 32.86 2.28 -13.83
N ARG A 102 31.96 3.23 -14.04
CA ARG A 102 31.96 4.53 -13.35
C ARG A 102 31.11 4.54 -12.08
N LEU A 103 30.19 3.59 -11.90
CA LEU A 103 29.20 3.61 -10.83
C LEU A 103 29.50 2.56 -9.72
N PRO A 104 30.15 2.96 -8.62
CA PRO A 104 30.67 2.02 -7.61
C PRO A 104 29.61 1.39 -6.68
N HIS A 105 28.37 1.90 -6.65
CA HIS A 105 27.35 1.49 -5.68
C HIS A 105 26.05 0.98 -6.29
N ILE A 106 26.06 0.68 -7.59
CA ILE A 106 24.88 0.13 -8.26
C ILE A 106 24.57 -1.28 -7.75
N ARG A 107 23.33 -1.47 -7.27
CA ARG A 107 22.84 -2.75 -6.72
C ARG A 107 21.74 -3.38 -7.56
N LYS A 108 20.98 -2.57 -8.32
CA LYS A 108 19.88 -3.05 -9.16
C LYS A 108 20.05 -2.60 -10.61
N TRP A 109 19.91 -3.54 -11.53
CA TRP A 109 19.99 -3.30 -12.97
C TRP A 109 18.73 -3.84 -13.64
N VAL A 110 18.02 -2.96 -14.35
CA VAL A 110 16.75 -3.31 -15.01
C VAL A 110 16.83 -2.96 -16.49
N VAL A 111 16.45 -3.90 -17.34
CA VAL A 111 16.35 -3.73 -18.79
C VAL A 111 14.93 -4.02 -19.23
N LYS A 112 14.27 -3.04 -19.87
CA LYS A 112 12.88 -3.15 -20.34
C LYS A 112 12.76 -2.67 -21.79
N SER A 113 12.32 -3.56 -22.69
CA SER A 113 11.81 -3.16 -24.01
C SER A 113 10.27 -2.97 -23.99
N ARG A 114 9.73 -2.14 -24.91
CA ARG A 114 8.28 -1.86 -25.02
C ARG A 114 7.58 -2.80 -26.00
N LYS A 115 6.31 -3.13 -25.69
CA LYS A 115 5.32 -3.77 -26.58
C LYS A 115 4.62 -2.68 -27.43
N ARG A 116 4.49 -2.83 -28.76
CA ARG A 116 3.54 -2.01 -29.53
C ARG A 116 2.12 -2.39 -29.10
N GLU A 117 1.23 -1.41 -28.99
CA GLU A 117 -0.17 -1.59 -28.56
C GLU A 117 -1.08 -2.17 -29.67
N THR A 118 -0.53 -2.46 -30.85
CA THR A 118 -1.20 -3.22 -31.92
C THR A 118 -0.67 -4.65 -31.93
N HIS A 119 -1.44 -5.59 -32.51
CA HIS A 119 -1.20 -7.05 -32.59
C HIS A 119 0.12 -7.51 -33.28
N GLU A 120 1.21 -6.78 -33.13
CA GLU A 120 2.53 -7.11 -33.67
C GLU A 120 3.55 -7.34 -32.55
N GLU A 121 4.48 -8.26 -32.82
CA GLU A 121 5.49 -8.80 -31.91
C GLU A 121 6.31 -7.70 -31.18
N PRO A 122 6.78 -7.96 -29.93
CA PRO A 122 7.64 -7.01 -29.21
C PRO A 122 8.93 -6.71 -29.99
N LEU A 123 9.42 -5.47 -29.93
CA LEU A 123 10.70 -5.09 -30.50
C LEU A 123 11.84 -5.73 -29.69
N TRP A 124 12.57 -6.63 -30.34
CA TRP A 124 13.61 -7.45 -29.77
C TRP A 124 14.98 -6.76 -29.89
N SER A 125 15.54 -6.28 -28.78
CA SER A 125 16.88 -5.65 -28.73
C SER A 125 17.99 -6.69 -28.64
N SER A 126 19.11 -6.55 -29.38
CA SER A 126 20.21 -7.55 -29.43
C SER A 126 21.53 -7.05 -28.84
N PHE A 127 22.11 -7.77 -27.87
CA PHE A 127 23.45 -7.51 -27.32
C PHE A 127 24.58 -8.09 -28.22
N ARG A 128 25.74 -7.40 -28.34
CA ARG A 128 26.95 -7.96 -29.00
C ARG A 128 27.98 -8.47 -27.98
N PHE A 129 28.74 -9.48 -28.42
CA PHE A 129 29.84 -10.18 -27.73
C PHE A 129 30.93 -9.28 -27.09
N LEU A 130 31.26 -8.12 -27.68
CA LEU A 130 32.40 -7.30 -27.26
C LEU A 130 32.21 -6.49 -25.97
N SER A 131 30.98 -6.29 -25.49
CA SER A 131 30.72 -5.56 -24.23
C SER A 131 30.71 -6.44 -22.97
N LEU A 132 30.57 -7.75 -23.16
CA LEU A 132 30.36 -8.73 -22.08
C LEU A 132 31.61 -8.98 -21.22
N ALA A 133 32.80 -8.98 -21.82
CA ALA A 133 34.06 -9.13 -21.10
C ALA A 133 34.34 -7.94 -20.16
N CYS A 134 33.95 -6.72 -20.56
CA CYS A 134 34.12 -5.50 -19.75
C CYS A 134 33.10 -5.41 -18.61
N MET A 135 31.87 -5.92 -18.81
CA MET A 135 30.83 -5.91 -17.78
C MET A 135 31.15 -6.82 -16.58
N GLY A 136 31.91 -7.90 -16.79
CA GLY A 136 32.27 -8.84 -15.72
C GLY A 136 33.10 -8.23 -14.58
N ALA A 137 33.97 -7.26 -14.90
CA ALA A 137 34.75 -6.54 -13.89
C ALA A 137 33.92 -5.48 -13.14
N CYS A 138 32.88 -4.93 -13.79
CA CYS A 138 32.20 -3.71 -13.37
C CYS A 138 30.82 -3.94 -12.73
N SER A 139 30.30 -5.17 -12.82
CA SER A 139 28.98 -5.54 -12.30
C SER A 139 29.02 -6.27 -10.94
N ARG A 140 30.20 -6.31 -10.29
CA ARG A 140 30.43 -7.05 -9.04
C ARG A 140 29.50 -6.65 -7.90
N HIS A 141 28.93 -5.45 -7.89
CA HIS A 141 28.06 -4.95 -6.81
C HIS A 141 26.56 -5.15 -7.06
N ILE A 142 26.18 -5.64 -8.25
CA ILE A 142 24.78 -5.79 -8.65
C ILE A 142 24.23 -7.08 -8.03
N GLN A 143 23.16 -6.92 -7.26
CA GLN A 143 22.48 -7.99 -6.54
C GLN A 143 21.14 -8.37 -7.17
N THR A 144 20.53 -7.45 -7.91
CA THR A 144 19.22 -7.65 -8.57
C THR A 144 19.34 -7.34 -10.06
N LEU A 145 18.96 -8.30 -10.90
CA LEU A 145 18.90 -8.16 -12.35
C LEU A 145 17.48 -8.49 -12.85
N ASP A 146 16.84 -7.50 -13.47
CA ASP A 146 15.50 -7.65 -14.05
C ASP A 146 15.57 -7.44 -15.58
N LEU A 147 15.18 -8.46 -16.34
CA LEU A 147 15.14 -8.45 -17.81
C LEU A 147 13.70 -8.62 -18.29
N TYR A 148 13.25 -7.71 -19.15
CA TYR A 148 11.90 -7.72 -19.71
C TYR A 148 11.92 -7.43 -21.22
N ALA A 149 11.38 -8.35 -22.03
CA ALA A 149 11.27 -8.21 -23.49
C ALA A 149 12.63 -8.02 -24.19
N VAL A 150 13.62 -8.89 -23.90
CA VAL A 150 15.01 -8.76 -24.40
C VAL A 150 15.35 -9.89 -25.36
N SER A 151 16.14 -9.61 -26.42
CA SER A 151 16.63 -10.63 -27.34
C SER A 151 18.15 -10.83 -27.35
N PHE A 152 18.58 -12.03 -27.72
CA PHE A 152 19.99 -12.40 -27.85
C PHE A 152 20.22 -13.05 -29.20
N SER A 153 21.41 -12.87 -29.79
CA SER A 153 21.79 -13.55 -31.03
C SER A 153 21.91 -15.05 -30.81
N THR A 154 22.66 -15.47 -29.79
CA THR A 154 22.89 -16.88 -29.46
C THR A 154 22.62 -17.18 -27.99
N CYS A 155 22.44 -18.46 -27.65
CA CYS A 155 22.40 -18.92 -26.26
C CYS A 155 23.67 -18.57 -25.49
N SER A 156 24.83 -18.65 -26.16
CA SER A 156 26.13 -18.27 -25.58
C SER A 156 26.14 -16.82 -25.13
N ASP A 157 25.55 -15.90 -25.90
CA ASP A 157 25.48 -14.47 -25.54
C ASP A 157 24.64 -14.23 -24.30
N PHE A 158 23.50 -14.92 -24.19
CA PHE A 158 22.64 -14.87 -23.00
C PHE A 158 23.37 -15.38 -21.74
N VAL A 159 24.03 -16.53 -21.85
CA VAL A 159 24.83 -17.13 -20.78
C VAL A 159 25.96 -16.19 -20.34
N LEU A 160 26.71 -15.67 -21.31
CA LEU A 160 27.80 -14.74 -21.05
C LEU A 160 27.30 -13.46 -20.37
N TYR A 161 26.14 -12.94 -20.79
CA TYR A 161 25.49 -11.78 -20.17
C TYR A 161 25.18 -12.00 -18.70
N ILE A 162 24.47 -13.07 -18.35
CA ILE A 162 24.13 -13.34 -16.94
C ILE A 162 25.41 -13.62 -16.14
N SER A 163 26.35 -14.37 -16.70
CA SER A 163 27.61 -14.75 -16.03
C SER A 163 28.54 -13.57 -15.73
N ALA A 164 28.34 -12.42 -16.40
CA ALA A 164 29.08 -11.20 -16.11
C ALA A 164 28.80 -10.72 -14.67
N PHE A 165 27.59 -10.92 -14.16
CA PHE A 165 27.16 -10.41 -12.87
C PHE A 165 27.37 -11.45 -11.74
N GLN A 166 28.58 -11.51 -11.23
CA GLN A 166 29.03 -12.58 -10.31
C GLN A 166 28.33 -12.61 -8.94
N GLN A 167 27.73 -11.50 -8.46
CA GLN A 167 27.10 -11.40 -7.14
C GLN A 167 25.56 -11.29 -7.17
N ILE A 168 24.92 -11.63 -8.29
CA ILE A 168 23.45 -11.60 -8.36
C ILE A 168 22.86 -12.57 -7.33
N ARG A 169 21.89 -12.06 -6.57
CA ARG A 169 21.03 -12.85 -5.68
C ARG A 169 19.61 -12.97 -6.21
N THR A 170 19.14 -12.03 -7.03
CA THR A 170 17.79 -12.05 -7.61
C THR A 170 17.86 -11.83 -9.10
N LEU A 171 17.35 -12.80 -9.87
CA LEU A 171 17.24 -12.74 -11.32
C LEU A 171 15.76 -12.83 -11.71
N SER A 172 15.26 -11.86 -12.46
CA SER A 172 13.92 -11.90 -13.06
C SER A 172 14.04 -11.82 -14.58
N CYS A 173 13.46 -12.78 -15.28
CA CYS A 173 13.47 -12.84 -16.73
C CYS A 173 12.04 -12.99 -17.24
N THR A 174 11.57 -12.08 -18.07
CA THR A 174 10.22 -12.14 -18.67
C THR A 174 10.33 -11.75 -20.14
N ARG A 175 9.72 -12.52 -21.04
CA ARG A 175 9.77 -12.35 -22.50
C ARG A 175 11.21 -12.27 -23.00
N ILE A 176 11.94 -13.38 -22.96
CA ILE A 176 13.31 -13.47 -23.48
C ILE A 176 13.30 -14.24 -24.80
N GLN A 177 14.00 -13.73 -25.81
CA GLN A 177 14.18 -14.38 -27.11
C GLN A 177 15.66 -14.59 -27.44
N VAL A 178 15.96 -15.65 -28.16
CA VAL A 178 17.25 -16.01 -28.73
C VAL A 178 17.03 -16.33 -30.21
N LYS A 179 17.78 -15.69 -31.11
CA LYS A 179 17.61 -15.86 -32.56
C LYS A 179 18.17 -17.18 -33.07
N GLU A 180 19.35 -17.57 -32.61
CA GLU A 180 20.00 -18.85 -32.90
C GLU A 180 19.96 -19.77 -31.68
N ALA A 181 18.99 -20.67 -31.67
CA ALA A 181 18.68 -21.58 -30.57
C ALA A 181 19.54 -22.86 -30.57
N VAL A 182 20.80 -22.80 -30.99
CA VAL A 182 21.68 -23.98 -30.99
C VAL A 182 22.32 -24.13 -29.60
N LEU A 183 21.77 -25.06 -28.80
CA LEU A 183 22.29 -25.46 -27.49
C LEU A 183 23.52 -26.38 -27.67
N THR A 184 24.67 -25.83 -28.03
CA THR A 184 25.86 -26.65 -28.35
C THR A 184 26.77 -27.01 -27.17
N ASN A 185 26.60 -26.53 -25.94
CA ASN A 185 27.64 -26.74 -24.92
C ASN A 185 27.14 -27.03 -23.50
N GLY A 186 27.27 -28.28 -23.05
CA GLY A 186 27.21 -28.64 -21.62
C GLY A 186 28.25 -27.87 -20.78
N ALA A 187 29.40 -27.52 -21.39
CA ALA A 187 30.41 -26.68 -20.76
C ALA A 187 29.94 -25.25 -20.40
N LEU A 188 28.96 -24.69 -21.11
CA LEU A 188 28.38 -23.38 -20.77
C LEU A 188 27.45 -23.47 -19.54
N MET A 189 26.74 -24.61 -19.42
CA MET A 189 25.87 -24.89 -18.27
C MET A 189 26.67 -25.08 -16.99
N ASP A 190 27.78 -25.82 -17.06
CA ASP A 190 28.67 -26.01 -15.92
C ASP A 190 29.31 -24.69 -15.46
N ARG A 191 29.67 -23.82 -16.42
CA ARG A 191 30.17 -22.47 -16.11
C ARG A 191 29.14 -21.60 -15.39
N LEU A 192 27.86 -21.69 -15.74
CA LEU A 192 26.80 -20.92 -15.07
C LEU A 192 26.52 -21.46 -13.66
N ARG A 193 26.38 -22.79 -13.54
CA ARG A 193 26.09 -23.47 -12.27
C ARG A 193 27.18 -23.23 -11.22
N GLY A 194 28.46 -23.25 -11.63
CA GLY A 194 29.57 -23.04 -10.71
C GLY A 194 29.80 -21.59 -10.26
N ARG A 195 29.23 -20.60 -10.97
CA ARG A 195 29.53 -19.17 -10.74
C ARG A 195 28.41 -18.38 -10.07
N LEU A 196 27.16 -18.80 -10.20
CA LEU A 196 26.02 -18.05 -9.69
C LEU A 196 25.42 -18.74 -8.47
N ARG A 197 25.13 -17.96 -7.43
CA ARG A 197 24.43 -18.40 -6.21
C ARG A 197 23.19 -17.54 -6.01
N LEU A 198 22.13 -17.88 -6.72
CA LEU A 198 20.89 -17.13 -6.70
C LEU A 198 20.08 -17.46 -5.44
N GLN A 199 19.48 -16.44 -4.82
CA GLN A 199 18.46 -16.64 -3.79
C GLN A 199 17.07 -16.74 -4.43
N ASN A 200 16.79 -15.87 -5.40
CA ASN A 200 15.50 -15.79 -6.08
C ASN A 200 15.70 -15.83 -7.59
N LEU A 201 14.95 -16.68 -8.28
CA LEU A 201 14.86 -16.74 -9.72
C LEU A 201 13.40 -16.66 -10.14
N ARG A 202 13.04 -15.68 -10.95
CA ARG A 202 11.70 -15.51 -11.52
C ARG A 202 11.75 -15.62 -13.04
N VAL A 203 10.93 -16.48 -13.60
CA VAL A 203 10.79 -16.73 -15.03
C VAL A 203 9.34 -16.45 -15.42
N GLY A 204 9.10 -15.32 -16.10
CA GLY A 204 7.78 -15.03 -16.66
C GLY A 204 7.58 -15.67 -18.03
N GLU A 205 6.59 -15.19 -18.77
CA GLU A 205 6.27 -15.59 -20.15
C GLU A 205 7.53 -15.67 -21.06
N ILE A 206 7.96 -16.86 -21.48
CA ILE A 206 9.06 -17.07 -22.42
C ILE A 206 8.59 -18.04 -23.49
N THR A 207 8.68 -17.63 -24.76
CA THR A 207 8.10 -18.39 -25.89
C THR A 207 9.08 -19.36 -26.58
N GLN A 208 10.35 -19.42 -26.14
CA GLN A 208 11.41 -20.19 -26.80
C GLN A 208 12.10 -21.18 -25.87
N ARG A 209 12.33 -22.39 -26.38
CA ARG A 209 12.86 -23.55 -25.62
C ARG A 209 14.28 -23.36 -25.09
N ALA A 210 15.15 -22.72 -25.86
CA ALA A 210 16.56 -22.64 -25.53
C ALA A 210 16.89 -21.74 -24.30
N PRO A 211 16.40 -20.48 -24.20
CA PRO A 211 16.60 -19.66 -23.00
C PRO A 211 15.93 -20.25 -21.76
N LEU A 212 14.79 -20.93 -21.95
CA LEU A 212 14.08 -21.60 -20.87
C LEU A 212 14.87 -22.78 -20.29
N GLY A 213 15.49 -23.62 -21.12
CA GLY A 213 16.35 -24.72 -20.64
C GLY A 213 17.57 -24.23 -19.84
N LEU A 214 18.13 -23.08 -20.21
CA LEU A 214 19.24 -22.45 -19.48
C LEU A 214 18.80 -21.88 -18.12
N LEU A 215 17.66 -21.18 -18.09
CA LEU A 215 17.07 -20.64 -16.85
C LEU A 215 16.64 -21.79 -15.92
N TRP A 216 16.14 -22.88 -16.49
CA TRP A 216 15.84 -24.09 -15.74
C TRP A 216 17.09 -24.69 -15.10
N ALA A 217 18.24 -24.72 -15.78
CA ALA A 217 19.47 -25.22 -15.16
C ALA A 217 19.99 -24.32 -14.03
N LEU A 218 19.69 -23.01 -14.04
CA LEU A 218 20.02 -22.10 -12.94
C LEU A 218 19.19 -22.37 -11.68
N SER A 219 17.99 -22.93 -11.82
CA SER A 219 17.14 -23.28 -10.66
C SER A 219 17.80 -24.26 -9.68
N HIS A 220 18.77 -25.07 -10.14
CA HIS A 220 19.52 -26.00 -9.29
C HIS A 220 20.37 -25.29 -8.22
N SER A 221 20.69 -24.01 -8.44
CA SER A 221 21.47 -23.16 -7.53
C SER A 221 20.61 -22.12 -6.79
N THR A 222 19.28 -22.21 -6.90
CA THR A 222 18.32 -21.23 -6.35
C THR A 222 17.62 -21.74 -5.10
N ARG A 223 17.27 -20.83 -4.18
CA ARG A 223 16.39 -21.15 -3.03
C ARG A 223 14.92 -20.99 -3.36
N ASN A 224 14.54 -19.88 -4.00
CA ASN A 224 13.17 -19.58 -4.38
C ASN A 224 13.09 -19.47 -5.91
N PHE A 225 12.28 -20.34 -6.51
CA PHE A 225 12.07 -20.38 -7.95
C PHE A 225 10.62 -20.05 -8.27
N SER A 226 10.40 -19.08 -9.16
CA SER A 226 9.07 -18.70 -9.64
C SER A 226 9.00 -18.82 -11.16
N ILE A 227 7.94 -19.44 -11.68
CA ILE A 227 7.76 -19.67 -13.13
C ILE A 227 6.31 -19.48 -13.57
N ASP A 228 6.09 -18.82 -14.71
CA ASP A 228 4.77 -18.76 -15.36
C ASP A 228 4.43 -20.11 -16.01
N VAL A 229 3.17 -20.55 -15.89
CA VAL A 229 2.70 -21.85 -16.40
C VAL A 229 2.93 -21.97 -17.92
N ASP A 230 2.71 -20.88 -18.68
CA ASP A 230 2.92 -20.82 -20.13
C ASP A 230 4.39 -21.13 -20.51
N ALA A 231 5.33 -20.61 -19.73
CA ALA A 231 6.74 -20.90 -19.94
C ALA A 231 7.05 -22.36 -19.57
N MET A 232 6.43 -22.88 -18.51
CA MET A 232 6.64 -24.26 -18.05
C MET A 232 6.17 -25.30 -19.09
N VAL A 233 5.04 -25.06 -19.75
CA VAL A 233 4.47 -25.91 -20.81
C VAL A 233 5.37 -25.99 -22.04
N GLN A 234 6.06 -24.88 -22.36
CA GLN A 234 7.00 -24.81 -23.47
C GLN A 234 8.39 -25.35 -23.13
N GLY A 235 8.63 -25.71 -21.86
CA GLY A 235 9.84 -26.34 -21.36
C GLY A 235 10.11 -27.72 -21.97
N PRO A 236 11.37 -28.17 -22.03
CA PRO A 236 11.74 -29.32 -22.85
C PRO A 236 11.22 -30.63 -22.27
N MET A 237 10.34 -31.30 -23.01
CA MET A 237 10.18 -32.77 -23.01
C MET A 237 11.39 -33.44 -23.71
N SER A 238 12.61 -33.14 -23.23
CA SER A 238 13.96 -33.58 -23.69
C SER A 238 14.57 -32.81 -24.89
N PRO A 239 15.89 -32.44 -24.87
CA PRO A 239 17.00 -33.17 -24.26
C PRO A 239 17.66 -32.41 -23.09
N PHE A 240 17.25 -32.73 -21.87
CA PHE A 240 18.07 -32.64 -20.65
C PHE A 240 17.54 -33.71 -19.71
N ALA A 241 17.89 -34.96 -20.00
CA ALA A 241 17.89 -36.01 -18.99
C ALA A 241 19.02 -35.68 -17.99
N THR A 242 18.79 -34.70 -17.13
CA THR A 242 19.63 -34.48 -15.96
C THR A 242 18.82 -34.89 -14.75
N ASP A 243 19.40 -35.81 -13.99
CA ASP A 243 19.05 -36.20 -12.64
C ASP A 243 18.47 -35.01 -11.84
N TYR A 244 17.15 -34.97 -11.67
CA TYR A 244 16.45 -33.96 -10.84
C TYR A 244 16.87 -34.04 -9.36
N SER A 245 17.56 -35.13 -8.98
CA SER A 245 18.22 -35.33 -7.68
C SER A 245 19.26 -34.25 -7.32
N GLN A 246 19.66 -33.41 -8.28
CA GLN A 246 20.67 -32.34 -8.09
C GLN A 246 20.12 -30.97 -7.65
N MET A 247 18.80 -30.78 -7.47
CA MET A 247 18.21 -29.53 -6.96
C MET A 247 18.32 -29.42 -5.41
N SER A 248 19.51 -29.58 -4.85
CA SER A 248 19.74 -29.75 -3.40
C SER A 248 19.58 -28.50 -2.53
N HIS A 249 19.25 -27.34 -3.11
CA HIS A 249 19.22 -26.05 -2.41
C HIS A 249 17.88 -25.30 -2.51
N LEU A 250 16.88 -25.93 -3.12
CA LEU A 250 15.58 -25.32 -3.40
C LEU A 250 14.69 -25.42 -2.16
N ASP A 251 14.27 -24.27 -1.64
CA ASP A 251 13.39 -24.14 -0.47
C ASP A 251 11.93 -23.97 -0.91
N SER A 252 11.67 -23.20 -1.99
CA SER A 252 10.33 -22.95 -2.52
C SER A 252 10.24 -22.88 -4.04
N ILE A 253 9.12 -23.39 -4.58
CA ILE A 253 8.71 -23.24 -5.98
C ILE A 253 7.38 -22.48 -6.01
N THR A 254 7.24 -21.50 -6.89
CA THR A 254 5.99 -20.76 -7.13
C THR A 254 5.63 -20.84 -8.61
N VAL A 255 4.55 -21.53 -8.95
CA VAL A 255 4.00 -21.55 -10.31
C VAL A 255 2.92 -20.47 -10.40
N ILE A 256 3.04 -19.58 -11.37
CA ILE A 256 2.10 -18.50 -11.61
C ILE A 256 1.24 -18.85 -12.82
N ILE A 257 -0.08 -18.88 -12.63
CA ILE A 257 -1.07 -18.96 -13.71
C ILE A 257 -1.48 -17.51 -14.04
N PRO A 258 -1.00 -16.94 -15.15
CA PRO A 258 -1.25 -15.53 -15.46
C PRO A 258 -2.74 -15.29 -15.72
N PRO A 259 -3.34 -14.17 -15.26
CA PRO A 259 -4.77 -13.87 -15.46
C PRO A 259 -5.21 -13.82 -16.93
N ALA A 260 -4.26 -13.56 -17.83
CA ALA A 260 -4.50 -13.49 -19.27
C ALA A 260 -4.44 -14.86 -19.98
N HIS A 261 -4.20 -15.97 -19.27
CA HIS A 261 -4.16 -17.31 -19.85
C HIS A 261 -5.51 -17.67 -20.50
N PRO A 262 -5.52 -18.19 -21.75
CA PRO A 262 -6.75 -18.37 -22.53
C PRO A 262 -7.66 -19.50 -22.00
N ASP A 263 -7.10 -20.58 -21.46
CA ASP A 263 -7.87 -21.71 -20.90
C ASP A 263 -7.34 -22.16 -19.52
N PRO A 264 -8.07 -21.92 -18.43
CA PRO A 264 -7.64 -22.28 -17.08
C PRO A 264 -7.54 -23.79 -16.87
N LEU A 265 -8.47 -24.57 -17.41
CA LEU A 265 -8.50 -26.01 -17.20
C LEU A 265 -7.27 -26.68 -17.85
N LEU A 266 -6.90 -26.19 -19.03
CA LEU A 266 -5.71 -26.64 -19.75
C LEU A 266 -4.44 -26.35 -18.94
N ALA A 267 -4.28 -25.14 -18.40
CA ALA A 267 -3.13 -24.76 -17.57
C ALA A 267 -2.95 -25.69 -16.36
N TRP A 268 -4.04 -25.98 -15.64
CA TRP A 268 -4.00 -26.90 -14.50
C TRP A 268 -3.75 -28.36 -14.92
N ALA A 269 -4.27 -28.80 -16.07
CA ALA A 269 -4.01 -30.14 -16.58
C ALA A 269 -2.57 -30.33 -17.08
N GLU A 270 -1.97 -29.30 -17.65
CA GLU A 270 -0.56 -29.31 -18.06
C GLU A 270 0.36 -29.28 -16.84
N LEU A 271 0.03 -28.47 -15.82
CA LEU A 271 0.72 -28.48 -14.54
C LEU A 271 0.71 -29.88 -13.90
N ASP A 272 -0.44 -30.57 -13.92
CA ASP A 272 -0.58 -31.94 -13.41
C ASP A 272 0.37 -32.94 -14.09
N ARG A 273 0.41 -32.90 -15.43
CA ARG A 273 1.30 -33.76 -16.23
C ARG A 273 2.77 -33.45 -16.02
N ILE A 274 3.11 -32.16 -15.93
CA ILE A 274 4.49 -31.73 -15.73
C ILE A 274 4.98 -32.15 -14.36
N CYS A 275 4.16 -31.96 -13.32
CA CYS A 275 4.51 -32.39 -11.96
C CYS A 275 4.72 -33.90 -11.85
N GLU A 276 3.97 -34.73 -12.60
CA GLU A 276 4.17 -36.20 -12.59
C GLU A 276 5.59 -36.61 -13.04
N ILE A 277 6.17 -35.83 -13.94
CA ILE A 277 7.50 -36.05 -14.52
C ILE A 277 8.60 -35.38 -13.67
N LEU A 278 8.26 -34.32 -12.93
CA LEU A 278 9.18 -33.61 -12.05
C LEU A 278 9.47 -34.43 -10.78
N ALA A 279 10.73 -34.80 -10.58
CA ALA A 279 11.19 -35.28 -9.29
C ALA A 279 11.53 -34.09 -8.37
N PHE A 280 10.74 -33.90 -7.32
CA PHE A 280 10.99 -32.85 -6.34
C PHE A 280 12.20 -33.17 -5.45
N PRO A 281 13.07 -32.20 -5.14
CA PRO A 281 14.18 -32.41 -4.23
C PRO A 281 13.68 -32.58 -2.79
N SER A 282 14.43 -33.33 -1.99
CA SER A 282 14.11 -33.55 -0.56
C SER A 282 14.18 -32.27 0.29
N THR A 283 14.81 -31.21 -0.20
CA THR A 283 14.92 -29.92 0.48
C THR A 283 13.75 -28.98 0.25
N LEU A 284 12.85 -29.30 -0.69
CA LEU A 284 11.71 -28.45 -0.99
C LEU A 284 10.75 -28.45 0.21
N HIS A 285 10.46 -27.27 0.74
CA HIS A 285 9.55 -27.07 1.87
C HIS A 285 8.18 -26.54 1.42
N ARG A 286 8.13 -25.76 0.34
CA ARG A 286 6.91 -25.07 -0.08
C ARG A 286 6.72 -25.10 -1.60
N PHE A 287 5.57 -25.59 -2.04
CA PHE A 287 5.15 -25.53 -3.45
C PHE A 287 3.91 -24.64 -3.55
N VAL A 288 4.03 -23.49 -4.21
CA VAL A 288 2.98 -22.47 -4.32
C VAL A 288 2.40 -22.45 -5.73
N ILE A 289 1.08 -22.44 -5.86
CA ILE A 289 0.37 -22.19 -7.10
C ILE A 289 -0.35 -20.86 -6.96
N GLU A 290 0.09 -19.82 -7.66
CA GLU A 290 -0.58 -18.52 -7.72
C GLU A 290 -1.55 -18.50 -8.91
N THR A 291 -2.84 -18.26 -8.64
CA THR A 291 -3.88 -18.26 -9.67
C THR A 291 -4.89 -17.14 -9.47
N SER A 292 -5.56 -16.69 -10.53
CA SER A 292 -6.64 -15.72 -10.40
C SER A 292 -7.94 -16.37 -9.87
N PRO A 293 -8.79 -15.63 -9.14
CA PRO A 293 -10.06 -16.15 -8.63
C PRO A 293 -10.97 -16.73 -9.72
N ASN A 294 -11.03 -16.05 -10.87
CA ASN A 294 -11.87 -16.45 -12.00
C ASN A 294 -11.38 -17.76 -12.64
N HIS A 295 -10.05 -17.91 -12.76
CA HIS A 295 -9.43 -19.13 -13.28
C HIS A 295 -9.64 -20.31 -12.34
N LEU A 296 -9.55 -20.09 -11.03
CA LEU A 296 -9.81 -21.13 -10.05
C LEU A 296 -11.27 -21.60 -10.10
N ARG A 297 -12.25 -20.69 -10.18
CA ARG A 297 -13.67 -21.06 -10.31
C ARG A 297 -13.96 -21.84 -11.58
N ASP A 298 -13.43 -21.39 -12.71
CA ASP A 298 -13.65 -22.06 -13.99
C ASP A 298 -13.05 -23.47 -14.02
N MET A 299 -11.85 -23.64 -13.44
CA MET A 299 -11.25 -24.96 -13.29
C MET A 299 -12.08 -25.89 -12.39
N LEU A 300 -12.52 -25.40 -11.22
CA LEU A 300 -13.34 -26.19 -10.29
C LEU A 300 -14.71 -26.57 -10.87
N ALA A 301 -15.29 -25.72 -11.72
CA ALA A 301 -16.56 -26.00 -12.37
C ALA A 301 -16.46 -27.12 -13.43
N ARG A 302 -15.31 -27.24 -14.09
CA ARG A 302 -15.11 -28.14 -15.23
C ARG A 302 -14.44 -29.46 -14.86
N ARG A 303 -13.70 -29.53 -13.75
CA ARG A 303 -12.93 -30.72 -13.37
C ARG A 303 -13.49 -31.40 -12.14
N SER A 304 -13.73 -32.71 -12.27
CA SER A 304 -14.18 -33.59 -11.19
C SER A 304 -13.14 -34.64 -10.77
N ALA A 305 -12.10 -34.86 -11.58
CA ALA A 305 -11.07 -35.87 -11.33
C ALA A 305 -9.86 -35.28 -10.58
N PRO A 306 -9.28 -36.01 -9.60
CA PRO A 306 -8.16 -35.54 -8.79
C PRO A 306 -6.87 -35.35 -9.59
N PHE A 307 -5.98 -34.52 -9.08
CA PHE A 307 -4.68 -34.19 -9.68
C PHE A 307 -3.59 -35.20 -9.25
N ASN A 308 -3.73 -36.44 -9.70
CA ASN A 308 -2.83 -37.53 -9.30
C ASN A 308 -1.37 -37.31 -9.71
N GLY A 309 -1.12 -36.54 -10.78
CA GLY A 309 0.21 -36.22 -11.27
C GLY A 309 0.96 -35.26 -10.34
N MET A 310 0.26 -34.32 -9.72
CA MET A 310 0.80 -33.47 -8.65
C MET A 310 0.91 -34.19 -7.31
N GLU A 311 -0.06 -35.02 -6.93
CA GLU A 311 -0.08 -35.62 -5.60
C GLU A 311 1.02 -36.66 -5.37
N ARG A 312 1.23 -37.57 -6.32
CA ARG A 312 2.18 -38.68 -6.15
C ARG A 312 3.61 -38.23 -5.87
N PRO A 313 4.17 -37.21 -6.55
CA PRO A 313 5.52 -36.72 -6.29
C PRO A 313 5.61 -35.89 -5.00
N LEU A 314 4.62 -35.06 -4.68
CA LEU A 314 4.59 -34.26 -3.45
C LEU A 314 4.58 -35.15 -2.19
N LEU A 315 3.91 -36.31 -2.23
CA LEU A 315 3.82 -37.24 -1.09
C LEU A 315 5.11 -38.02 -0.80
N LYS A 316 6.05 -38.07 -1.75
CA LYS A 316 7.36 -38.75 -1.59
C LYS A 316 8.36 -37.91 -0.81
N VAL A 317 8.07 -36.62 -0.57
CA VAL A 317 8.93 -35.71 0.17
C VAL A 317 8.32 -35.43 1.55
N SER A 318 9.12 -35.52 2.62
CA SER A 318 8.64 -35.56 3.99
C SER A 318 8.22 -34.21 4.61
N THR A 319 8.51 -33.08 3.95
CA THR A 319 8.43 -31.73 4.57
C THR A 319 7.65 -30.68 3.79
N GLN A 320 6.79 -31.05 2.84
CA GLN A 320 6.18 -30.10 1.91
C GLN A 320 4.78 -29.61 2.30
N THR A 321 4.53 -28.30 2.15
CA THR A 321 3.18 -27.73 2.08
C THR A 321 2.86 -27.30 0.64
N LEU A 322 1.79 -27.85 0.06
CA LEU A 322 1.14 -27.34 -1.16
C LEU A 322 0.32 -26.11 -0.79
N VAL A 323 0.67 -24.95 -1.33
CA VAL A 323 -0.02 -23.69 -1.11
C VAL A 323 -0.74 -23.25 -2.38
N VAL A 324 -2.06 -23.21 -2.37
CA VAL A 324 -2.82 -22.54 -3.44
C VAL A 324 -3.04 -21.09 -3.02
N SER A 325 -2.38 -20.17 -3.71
CA SER A 325 -2.43 -18.74 -3.46
C SER A 325 -3.37 -18.07 -4.47
N VAL A 326 -4.41 -17.39 -3.97
CA VAL A 326 -5.42 -16.73 -4.80
C VAL A 326 -5.41 -15.23 -4.52
N PRO A 327 -4.50 -14.46 -5.13
CA PRO A 327 -4.45 -13.01 -4.95
C PRO A 327 -5.76 -12.34 -5.36
N GLY A 328 -6.27 -11.47 -4.49
CA GLY A 328 -7.45 -10.63 -4.76
C GLY A 328 -8.82 -11.26 -4.51
N GLU A 329 -8.91 -12.44 -3.87
CA GLU A 329 -10.20 -13.00 -3.45
C GLU A 329 -10.51 -12.73 -1.97
N ARG A 330 -11.79 -12.47 -1.69
CA ARG A 330 -12.28 -12.13 -0.34
C ARG A 330 -12.22 -13.34 0.60
N VAL A 331 -11.76 -13.10 1.83
CA VAL A 331 -11.62 -14.13 2.90
C VAL A 331 -12.94 -14.85 3.21
N ASN A 332 -14.10 -14.22 2.97
CA ASN A 332 -15.42 -14.82 3.23
C ASN A 332 -15.80 -16.00 2.32
N ARG A 333 -15.02 -16.30 1.28
CA ARG A 333 -15.21 -17.47 0.41
C ARG A 333 -14.17 -18.56 0.63
N MET A 334 -13.50 -18.57 1.79
CA MET A 334 -12.59 -19.66 2.19
C MET A 334 -13.24 -21.04 2.00
N ASN A 335 -14.53 -21.16 2.29
CA ASN A 335 -15.27 -22.42 2.21
C ASN A 335 -15.60 -22.84 0.76
N ASP A 336 -15.77 -21.90 -0.16
CA ASP A 336 -16.19 -22.19 -1.54
C ASP A 336 -15.10 -22.96 -2.31
N PHE A 337 -13.83 -22.60 -2.09
CA PHE A 337 -12.69 -23.25 -2.77
C PHE A 337 -12.11 -24.40 -1.96
N SER A 338 -12.10 -24.29 -0.63
CA SER A 338 -11.43 -25.26 0.24
C SER A 338 -12.04 -26.66 0.11
N GLY A 339 -13.37 -26.77 0.10
CA GLY A 339 -14.03 -28.08 -0.07
C GLY A 339 -13.70 -28.74 -1.41
N ALA A 340 -13.82 -27.98 -2.50
CA ALA A 340 -13.57 -28.49 -3.85
C ALA A 340 -12.08 -28.81 -4.10
N LEU A 341 -11.16 -27.97 -3.62
CA LEU A 341 -9.72 -28.24 -3.71
C LEU A 341 -9.30 -29.47 -2.89
N LYS A 342 -9.89 -29.69 -1.72
CA LYS A 342 -9.63 -30.90 -0.92
C LYS A 342 -10.08 -32.18 -1.63
N LEU A 343 -11.14 -32.13 -2.44
CA LEU A 343 -11.60 -33.25 -3.26
C LEU A 343 -10.67 -33.52 -4.46
N LEU A 344 -10.04 -32.46 -5.00
CA LEU A 344 -9.10 -32.58 -6.11
C LEU A 344 -7.67 -32.97 -5.67
N PHE A 345 -7.35 -32.77 -4.37
CA PHE A 345 -6.09 -33.18 -3.73
C PHE A 345 -6.34 -34.07 -2.48
N PRO A 346 -6.96 -35.25 -2.64
CA PRO A 346 -7.35 -36.10 -1.51
C PRO A 346 -6.16 -36.63 -0.70
N ALA A 347 -5.05 -37.02 -1.34
CA ALA A 347 -3.93 -37.65 -0.67
C ALA A 347 -3.00 -36.64 0.03
N VAL A 348 -2.83 -35.45 -0.56
CA VAL A 348 -2.10 -34.33 0.09
C VAL A 348 -2.91 -33.76 1.25
N ASN A 349 -4.23 -33.64 1.10
CA ASN A 349 -5.11 -33.21 2.18
C ASN A 349 -5.13 -34.21 3.35
N ALA A 350 -5.09 -35.53 3.09
CA ALA A 350 -5.04 -36.55 4.14
C ALA A 350 -3.81 -36.47 5.06
N ARG A 351 -2.75 -35.78 4.62
CA ARG A 351 -1.55 -35.49 5.42
C ARG A 351 -1.48 -34.05 5.95
N GLU A 352 -2.57 -33.28 5.83
CA GLU A 352 -2.64 -31.85 6.20
C GLU A 352 -1.60 -30.96 5.51
N MET A 353 -1.15 -31.37 4.32
CA MET A 353 -0.12 -30.66 3.55
C MET A 353 -0.69 -29.57 2.63
N LEU A 354 -2.02 -29.47 2.49
CA LEU A 354 -2.69 -28.47 1.64
C LEU A 354 -3.05 -27.22 2.46
N LYS A 355 -2.50 -26.07 2.06
CA LYS A 355 -2.83 -24.75 2.58
C LYS A 355 -3.39 -23.87 1.47
N ILE A 356 -4.41 -23.09 1.77
CA ILE A 356 -4.97 -22.11 0.83
C ILE A 356 -4.70 -20.74 1.40
N GLU A 357 -4.04 -19.89 0.62
CA GLU A 357 -3.69 -18.52 0.99
C GLU A 357 -4.43 -17.55 0.08
N PHE A 358 -5.09 -16.55 0.66
CA PHE A 358 -5.70 -15.46 -0.08
C PHE A 358 -4.90 -14.20 0.23
N PRO A 359 -3.86 -13.86 -0.56
CA PRO A 359 -3.19 -12.60 -0.39
C PRO A 359 -4.10 -11.47 -0.90
N SER A 360 -5.12 -11.10 -0.12
CA SER A 360 -5.65 -9.73 -0.14
C SER A 360 -4.72 -8.90 0.75
N GLN A 361 -4.17 -7.82 0.22
CA GLN A 361 -3.50 -6.79 1.04
C GLN A 361 -4.06 -5.40 0.71
N ARG A 362 -5.15 -5.32 -0.06
CA ARG A 362 -5.68 -4.06 -0.57
C ARG A 362 -7.19 -4.09 -0.69
N HIS A 363 -7.80 -2.99 -0.30
CA HIS A 363 -9.18 -2.67 -0.58
C HIS A 363 -9.46 -2.48 -2.07
N ILE A 364 -10.72 -2.67 -2.45
CA ILE A 364 -11.23 -2.36 -3.79
C ILE A 364 -11.54 -0.86 -3.88
N GLY A 365 -10.49 -0.04 -4.02
CA GLY A 365 -10.60 1.42 -4.14
C GLY A 365 -10.01 2.15 -2.93
N ALA A 366 -10.20 3.47 -2.91
CA ALA A 366 -9.61 4.32 -1.89
C ALA A 366 -10.21 4.04 -0.50
N ILE A 367 -9.35 4.03 0.52
CA ILE A 367 -9.81 3.87 1.91
C ILE A 367 -10.55 5.13 2.34
N CYS A 368 -11.81 4.95 2.72
CA CYS A 368 -12.70 6.03 3.11
C CYS A 368 -12.97 6.08 4.62
N SER A 369 -12.72 4.99 5.36
CA SER A 369 -12.80 4.97 6.81
C SER A 369 -11.75 4.05 7.41
N MET A 370 -11.29 4.42 8.59
CA MET A 370 -10.34 3.68 9.41
C MET A 370 -10.76 3.89 10.86
N VAL A 371 -10.85 2.79 11.63
CA VAL A 371 -11.11 2.82 13.08
C VAL A 371 -10.31 1.72 13.77
N ILE A 372 -9.65 2.03 14.88
CA ILE A 372 -8.95 1.04 15.72
C ILE A 372 -9.83 0.70 16.94
N SER A 373 -9.87 -0.57 17.34
CA SER A 373 -10.62 -1.00 18.51
C SER A 373 -10.02 -0.40 19.79
N PRO A 374 -10.84 -0.10 20.82
CA PRO A 374 -10.37 0.43 22.11
C PRO A 374 -9.23 -0.38 22.76
N ASP A 375 -9.23 -1.70 22.62
CA ASP A 375 -8.18 -2.60 23.10
C ASP A 375 -6.88 -2.59 22.27
N SER A 376 -6.81 -1.76 21.21
CA SER A 376 -5.70 -1.64 20.25
C SER A 376 -5.34 -2.94 19.50
N ARG A 377 -6.21 -3.96 19.55
CA ARG A 377 -5.95 -5.27 18.93
C ARG A 377 -6.41 -5.34 17.49
N TRP A 378 -7.51 -4.69 17.16
CA TRP A 378 -8.15 -4.77 15.87
C TRP A 378 -8.16 -3.42 15.17
N LEU A 379 -8.03 -3.46 13.85
CA LEU A 379 -8.21 -2.31 12.98
C LEU A 379 -9.31 -2.67 11.99
N ALA A 380 -10.31 -1.82 11.82
CA ALA A 380 -11.31 -1.96 10.78
C ALA A 380 -11.15 -0.83 9.76
N THR A 381 -11.14 -1.19 8.49
CA THR A 381 -11.00 -0.24 7.38
C THR A 381 -12.12 -0.45 6.38
N ALA A 382 -12.61 0.63 5.78
CA ALA A 382 -13.61 0.58 4.70
C ALA A 382 -13.10 1.34 3.47
N SER A 383 -13.56 0.92 2.28
CA SER A 383 -13.25 1.63 1.03
C SER A 383 -14.47 2.13 0.27
N GLU A 384 -14.21 2.96 -0.73
CA GLU A 384 -15.18 3.40 -1.73
C GLU A 384 -15.85 2.23 -2.47
N GLY A 385 -15.19 1.07 -2.59
CA GLY A 385 -15.79 -0.14 -3.15
C GLY A 385 -16.82 -0.83 -2.24
N GLY A 386 -17.05 -0.30 -1.03
CA GLY A 386 -18.00 -0.84 -0.06
C GLY A 386 -17.54 -2.14 0.59
N ASP A 387 -16.25 -2.46 0.55
CA ASP A 387 -15.65 -3.51 1.35
C ASP A 387 -15.21 -2.96 2.72
N VAL A 388 -15.31 -3.81 3.74
CA VAL A 388 -14.80 -3.56 5.08
C VAL A 388 -13.81 -4.68 5.41
N ILE A 389 -12.64 -4.37 5.95
CA ILE A 389 -11.61 -5.35 6.30
C ILE A 389 -11.25 -5.18 7.78
N LEU A 390 -11.20 -6.29 8.51
CA LEU A 390 -10.70 -6.38 9.87
C LEU A 390 -9.26 -6.92 9.86
N TRP A 391 -8.36 -6.20 10.51
CA TRP A 391 -6.95 -6.52 10.61
C TRP A 391 -6.59 -6.81 12.08
N ASP A 392 -5.73 -7.80 12.27
CA ASP A 392 -4.99 -7.99 13.52
C ASP A 392 -3.80 -7.04 13.52
N VAL A 393 -3.85 -6.06 14.41
CA VAL A 393 -2.85 -5.00 14.56
C VAL A 393 -1.51 -5.55 15.10
N GLN A 394 -1.50 -6.71 15.76
CA GLN A 394 -0.29 -7.36 16.26
C GLN A 394 0.40 -8.20 15.18
N GLY A 395 -0.39 -9.00 14.46
CA GLY A 395 0.05 -9.91 13.40
C GLY A 395 0.25 -9.25 12.03
N ASN A 396 -0.28 -8.03 11.84
CA ASN A 396 -0.36 -7.34 10.54
C ASN A 396 -1.00 -8.25 9.48
N ALA A 397 -2.10 -8.90 9.86
CA ALA A 397 -2.79 -9.90 9.07
C ALA A 397 -4.28 -9.55 8.96
N ILE A 398 -4.89 -9.89 7.83
CA ILE A 398 -6.33 -9.80 7.66
C ILE A 398 -6.98 -10.95 8.42
N VAL A 399 -7.97 -10.62 9.24
CA VAL A 399 -8.71 -11.55 10.08
C VAL A 399 -10.04 -11.87 9.42
N ARG A 400 -10.71 -10.82 8.93
CA ARG A 400 -12.04 -10.86 8.31
C ARG A 400 -12.20 -9.79 7.26
N GLU A 401 -13.16 -9.98 6.37
CA GLU A 401 -13.62 -8.98 5.42
C GLU A 401 -15.14 -9.03 5.37
N TRP A 402 -15.83 -7.93 5.10
CA TRP A 402 -17.27 -7.87 4.87
C TRP A 402 -17.55 -7.09 3.59
N ALA A 403 -18.62 -7.48 2.89
CA ALA A 403 -19.10 -6.81 1.70
C ALA A 403 -20.37 -6.04 2.07
N VAL A 404 -20.22 -4.74 2.32
CA VAL A 404 -21.23 -3.95 3.00
C VAL A 404 -21.97 -3.02 2.02
N GLY A 405 -21.41 -2.80 0.82
CA GLY A 405 -22.10 -2.18 -0.32
C GLY A 405 -22.46 -0.70 -0.15
N ALA A 406 -21.96 -0.06 0.91
CA ALA A 406 -22.16 1.36 1.18
C ALA A 406 -20.82 2.11 1.08
N PRO A 407 -20.54 2.79 -0.05
CA PRO A 407 -19.31 3.57 -0.24
C PRO A 407 -19.21 4.75 0.73
N GLY A 408 -18.01 5.02 1.25
CA GLY A 408 -17.73 6.31 1.89
C GLY A 408 -18.31 6.47 3.30
N THR A 409 -18.46 5.38 4.05
CA THR A 409 -19.13 5.39 5.36
C THR A 409 -18.13 5.23 6.50
N PHE A 410 -18.38 5.90 7.63
CA PHE A 410 -17.54 5.80 8.83
C PHE A 410 -17.97 4.62 9.70
N LEU A 411 -17.00 3.79 10.07
CA LEU A 411 -17.14 2.60 10.91
C LEU A 411 -17.00 2.93 12.40
N ALA A 412 -17.53 2.09 13.28
CA ALA A 412 -17.30 2.24 14.72
C ALA A 412 -17.24 0.90 15.48
N PHE A 413 -16.21 0.73 16.30
CA PHE A 413 -16.15 -0.34 17.31
C PHE A 413 -16.95 0.02 18.55
N SER A 414 -17.55 -0.99 19.19
CA SER A 414 -18.07 -0.85 20.56
C SER A 414 -16.93 -0.61 21.56
N PRO A 415 -17.20 0.04 22.71
CA PRO A 415 -16.20 0.30 23.75
C PRO A 415 -15.51 -0.97 24.26
N ASP A 416 -16.23 -2.10 24.30
CA ASP A 416 -15.70 -3.41 24.70
C ASP A 416 -14.87 -4.12 23.61
N SER A 417 -14.73 -3.50 22.42
CA SER A 417 -14.04 -4.06 21.25
C SER A 417 -14.65 -5.35 20.67
N ALA A 418 -15.83 -5.78 21.15
CA ALA A 418 -16.46 -7.04 20.75
C ALA A 418 -17.36 -6.90 19.52
N ARG A 419 -17.85 -5.70 19.23
CA ARG A 419 -18.82 -5.41 18.16
C ARG A 419 -18.29 -4.35 17.20
N LEU A 420 -18.61 -4.50 15.92
CA LEU A 420 -18.31 -3.53 14.87
C LEU A 420 -19.61 -3.10 14.20
N ALA A 421 -19.90 -1.79 14.23
CA ALA A 421 -21.00 -1.20 13.49
C ALA A 421 -20.50 -0.74 12.12
N THR A 422 -21.16 -1.20 11.06
CA THR A 422 -20.86 -0.82 9.68
C THR A 422 -22.13 -0.31 9.00
N PRO A 423 -22.14 0.91 8.48
CA PRO A 423 -23.23 1.38 7.62
C PRO A 423 -23.39 0.47 6.39
N TYR A 424 -24.60 -0.02 6.13
CA TYR A 424 -24.92 -1.08 5.18
C TYR A 424 -26.00 -0.63 4.19
N CYS A 425 -25.87 -1.03 2.92
CA CYS A 425 -26.93 -0.84 1.93
C CYS A 425 -27.54 -2.20 1.58
N SER A 426 -28.80 -2.40 1.96
CA SER A 426 -29.55 -3.62 1.70
C SER A 426 -30.61 -3.39 0.62
N ALA A 427 -31.24 -4.45 0.11
CA ALA A 427 -32.41 -4.31 -0.75
C ALA A 427 -33.60 -3.61 -0.06
N ARG A 428 -33.60 -3.53 1.28
CA ARG A 428 -34.63 -2.90 2.12
C ARG A 428 -34.34 -1.43 2.42
N GLY A 429 -33.14 -0.92 2.08
CA GLY A 429 -32.77 0.47 2.26
C GLY A 429 -31.39 0.66 2.87
N PHE A 430 -31.22 1.79 3.56
CA PHE A 430 -29.98 2.18 4.22
C PHE A 430 -30.05 1.81 5.72
N GLU A 431 -29.10 1.00 6.16
CA GLU A 431 -29.11 0.38 7.48
C GLU A 431 -27.73 0.51 8.15
N VAL A 432 -27.61 0.09 9.40
CA VAL A 432 -26.33 -0.15 10.06
C VAL A 432 -26.28 -1.60 10.53
N ALA A 433 -25.37 -2.39 9.97
CA ALA A 433 -25.13 -3.76 10.38
C ALA A 433 -24.20 -3.82 11.59
N ILE A 434 -24.53 -4.65 12.57
CA ILE A 434 -23.72 -4.88 13.77
C ILE A 434 -23.11 -6.27 13.69
N TRP A 435 -21.79 -6.36 13.72
CA TRP A 435 -21.04 -7.61 13.56
C TRP A 435 -20.32 -7.98 14.85
N SER A 436 -20.27 -9.29 15.14
CA SER A 436 -19.36 -9.84 16.13
C SER A 436 -17.93 -9.80 15.58
N VAL A 437 -17.02 -9.15 16.31
CA VAL A 437 -15.59 -9.08 15.95
C VAL A 437 -14.94 -10.46 16.09
N ARG A 438 -15.38 -11.26 17.07
CA ARG A 438 -14.83 -12.59 17.37
C ARG A 438 -15.10 -13.59 16.24
N ASP A 439 -16.37 -13.73 15.87
CA ASP A 439 -16.81 -14.81 14.98
C ASP A 439 -17.26 -14.30 13.59
N GLY A 440 -17.35 -12.98 13.40
CA GLY A 440 -17.73 -12.35 12.14
C GLY A 440 -19.22 -12.39 11.81
N GLN A 441 -20.05 -12.94 12.71
CA GLN A 441 -21.49 -13.07 12.49
C GLN A 441 -22.23 -11.74 12.61
N LEU A 442 -23.30 -11.58 11.83
CA LEU A 442 -24.23 -10.46 11.95
C LEU A 442 -25.07 -10.65 13.24
N LEU A 443 -24.92 -9.75 14.19
CA LEU A 443 -25.66 -9.74 15.46
C LEU A 443 -27.01 -9.04 15.31
N GLY A 444 -27.08 -8.00 14.49
CA GLY A 444 -28.29 -7.21 14.28
C GLY A 444 -28.16 -6.20 13.15
N SER A 445 -29.28 -5.59 12.77
CA SER A 445 -29.31 -4.48 11.81
C SER A 445 -30.23 -3.37 12.29
N LEU A 446 -29.75 -2.13 12.21
CA LEU A 446 -30.47 -0.91 12.53
C LEU A 446 -31.14 -0.39 11.26
N SER A 447 -32.44 -0.61 11.13
CA SER A 447 -33.20 -0.22 9.94
C SER A 447 -34.08 1.02 10.18
N GLY A 448 -34.20 1.84 9.15
CA GLY A 448 -35.15 2.97 9.13
C GLY A 448 -34.60 4.28 8.59
N HIS A 449 -33.28 4.40 8.38
CA HIS A 449 -32.73 5.55 7.67
C HIS A 449 -33.27 5.61 6.23
N THR A 450 -33.72 6.80 5.83
CA THR A 450 -34.30 7.04 4.50
C THR A 450 -33.26 7.43 3.46
N ALA A 451 -32.01 7.64 3.88
CA ALA A 451 -30.88 8.00 3.04
C ALA A 451 -29.59 7.32 3.54
N LEU A 452 -28.53 7.36 2.72
CA LEU A 452 -27.26 6.67 2.99
C LEU A 452 -26.70 7.06 4.35
N VAL A 453 -26.44 6.06 5.21
CA VAL A 453 -25.83 6.29 6.52
C VAL A 453 -24.37 6.71 6.32
N ALA A 454 -24.04 7.92 6.75
CA ALA A 454 -22.72 8.53 6.65
C ALA A 454 -21.76 8.02 7.72
N ALA A 455 -22.25 7.91 8.96
CA ALA A 455 -21.44 7.56 10.12
C ALA A 455 -22.26 6.88 11.20
N CYS A 456 -21.59 6.10 12.06
CA CYS A 456 -22.12 5.60 13.32
C CYS A 456 -21.08 5.80 14.44
N VAL A 457 -21.55 5.86 15.69
CA VAL A 457 -20.68 5.98 16.87
C VAL A 457 -21.38 5.35 18.08
N TRP A 458 -20.64 4.55 18.86
CA TRP A 458 -21.13 3.98 20.11
C TRP A 458 -20.99 4.99 21.25
N SER A 459 -21.92 4.95 22.20
CA SER A 459 -21.74 5.67 23.46
C SER A 459 -20.65 4.98 24.30
N PRO A 460 -19.90 5.72 25.14
CA PRO A 460 -18.79 5.16 25.91
C PRO A 460 -19.20 4.09 26.93
N ASP A 461 -20.46 4.13 27.39
CA ASP A 461 -21.07 3.16 28.30
C ASP A 461 -21.60 1.91 27.59
N ASP A 462 -21.51 1.85 26.26
CA ASP A 462 -21.98 0.74 25.42
C ASP A 462 -23.50 0.47 25.49
N ILE A 463 -24.28 1.47 25.95
CA ILE A 463 -25.74 1.39 26.08
C ILE A 463 -26.45 1.93 24.84
N LYS A 464 -25.84 2.88 24.13
CA LYS A 464 -26.45 3.54 22.97
C LYS A 464 -25.54 3.46 21.75
N LEU A 465 -26.15 3.46 20.58
CA LEU A 465 -25.48 3.63 19.30
C LEU A 465 -26.15 4.81 18.59
N ALA A 466 -25.38 5.72 18.01
CA ALA A 466 -25.91 6.78 17.17
C ALA A 466 -25.52 6.53 15.71
N SER A 467 -26.42 6.81 14.78
CA SER A 467 -26.12 6.76 13.35
C SER A 467 -26.75 7.93 12.61
N MET A 468 -26.06 8.39 11.57
CA MET A 468 -26.39 9.63 10.87
C MET A 468 -26.49 9.39 9.37
N ALA A 469 -27.54 9.91 8.73
CA ALA A 469 -27.77 9.82 7.29
C ALA A 469 -27.37 11.09 6.53
N ARG A 470 -26.94 10.92 5.27
CA ARG A 470 -26.67 12.01 4.32
C ARG A 470 -27.97 12.55 3.76
N GLU A 471 -28.18 13.85 3.82
CA GLU A 471 -29.24 14.55 3.06
C GLU A 471 -30.68 13.99 3.20
N GLY A 472 -31.08 13.55 4.40
CA GLY A 472 -32.42 13.03 4.68
C GLY A 472 -33.20 13.82 5.75
N PRO A 473 -34.53 13.64 5.88
CA PRO A 473 -35.35 14.24 6.94
C PRO A 473 -35.12 13.62 8.33
N ASP A 474 -34.61 12.39 8.38
CA ASP A 474 -34.22 11.69 9.61
C ASP A 474 -32.69 11.67 9.70
N THR A 475 -32.11 12.80 10.13
CA THR A 475 -30.67 13.05 10.03
C THR A 475 -29.85 12.22 11.00
N VAL A 476 -30.29 12.10 12.27
CA VAL A 476 -29.61 11.29 13.29
C VAL A 476 -30.61 10.43 14.04
N ARG A 477 -30.26 9.16 14.24
CA ARG A 477 -31.01 8.19 15.02
C ARG A 477 -30.15 7.66 16.15
N VAL A 478 -30.76 7.47 17.30
CA VAL A 478 -30.15 6.84 18.48
C VAL A 478 -30.87 5.53 18.72
N TRP A 479 -30.09 4.49 18.94
CA TRP A 479 -30.50 3.11 19.07
C TRP A 479 -30.03 2.58 20.41
N ASP A 480 -30.79 1.64 20.95
CA ASP A 480 -30.38 0.85 22.09
C ASP A 480 -29.33 -0.16 21.62
N ALA A 481 -28.19 -0.22 22.30
CA ALA A 481 -27.05 -1.01 21.89
C ALA A 481 -27.26 -2.51 22.09
N GLU A 482 -28.15 -2.93 22.99
CA GLU A 482 -28.39 -4.35 23.31
C GLU A 482 -29.48 -4.94 22.42
N THR A 483 -30.61 -4.24 22.33
CA THR A 483 -31.81 -4.67 21.59
C THR A 483 -31.81 -4.24 20.13
N TYR A 484 -30.97 -3.27 19.76
CA TYR A 484 -30.94 -2.64 18.43
C TYR A 484 -32.23 -1.92 18.03
N GLU A 485 -33.11 -1.66 19.00
CA GLU A 485 -34.31 -0.88 18.79
C GLU A 485 -34.01 0.61 18.73
N GLN A 486 -34.78 1.35 17.94
CA GLN A 486 -34.64 2.79 17.85
C GLN A 486 -35.23 3.45 19.11
N VAL A 487 -34.40 4.24 19.81
CA VAL A 487 -34.81 5.01 20.99
C VAL A 487 -35.26 6.41 20.57
N TYR A 488 -34.44 7.13 19.80
CA TYR A 488 -34.73 8.51 19.39
C TYR A 488 -34.50 8.72 17.90
N VAL A 489 -35.34 9.57 17.29
CA VAL A 489 -35.04 10.22 16.02
C VAL A 489 -34.79 11.69 16.31
N LEU A 490 -33.52 12.10 16.22
CA LEU A 490 -33.11 13.48 16.46
C LEU A 490 -33.34 14.25 15.16
N ARG A 491 -34.56 14.78 15.00
CA ARG A 491 -34.92 15.58 13.84
C ARG A 491 -34.51 17.03 14.04
N ASP A 492 -33.97 17.62 12.99
CA ASP A 492 -33.85 19.06 12.85
C ASP A 492 -34.26 19.47 11.44
N ALA A 493 -34.67 20.72 11.26
CA ALA A 493 -35.20 21.26 10.01
C ALA A 493 -34.16 21.36 8.87
N PHE A 494 -32.93 20.88 9.06
CA PHE A 494 -31.83 21.08 8.11
C PHE A 494 -31.18 19.79 7.62
N ARG A 495 -30.81 19.76 6.34
CA ARG A 495 -30.14 18.63 5.70
C ARG A 495 -28.65 18.65 5.99
N ILE A 496 -28.15 17.59 6.61
CA ILE A 496 -26.71 17.37 6.80
C ILE A 496 -26.07 17.11 5.43
N SER A 497 -25.08 17.92 5.07
CA SER A 497 -24.26 17.76 3.86
C SER A 497 -23.28 16.59 3.99
N THR A 498 -22.54 16.34 2.91
CA THR A 498 -21.44 15.40 2.92
C THR A 498 -20.38 15.75 4.00
N CYS A 499 -19.96 14.72 4.75
CA CYS A 499 -18.89 14.73 5.76
C CYS A 499 -19.21 15.46 7.09
N ALA A 500 -20.23 15.02 7.82
CA ALA A 500 -20.46 15.45 9.20
C ALA A 500 -19.71 14.57 10.22
N TYR A 501 -19.23 15.16 11.32
CA TYR A 501 -18.69 14.42 12.48
C TYR A 501 -19.79 14.21 13.51
N LEU A 502 -19.84 13.00 14.07
CA LEU A 502 -20.80 12.56 15.07
C LEU A 502 -20.02 11.99 16.26
N GLN A 503 -20.21 12.52 17.47
CA GLN A 503 -19.47 12.07 18.66
C GLN A 503 -20.30 12.21 19.94
N PHE A 504 -20.29 11.18 20.78
CA PHE A 504 -20.74 11.29 22.16
C PHE A 504 -19.69 12.00 23.04
N SER A 505 -20.14 12.67 24.10
CA SER A 505 -19.28 13.08 25.19
C SER A 505 -18.74 11.85 25.94
N PRO A 506 -17.56 11.93 26.58
CA PRO A 506 -17.01 10.83 27.38
C PRO A 506 -17.92 10.28 28.48
N ASP A 507 -18.81 11.12 29.04
CA ASP A 507 -19.82 10.71 30.01
C ASP A 507 -21.09 10.10 29.39
N GLY A 508 -21.16 10.01 28.05
CA GLY A 508 -22.29 9.47 27.29
C GLY A 508 -23.55 10.35 27.26
N ARG A 509 -23.56 11.49 27.97
CA ARG A 509 -24.75 12.32 28.20
C ARG A 509 -25.10 13.24 27.04
N TRP A 510 -24.11 13.63 26.25
CA TRP A 510 -24.25 14.57 25.15
C TRP A 510 -23.86 13.92 23.84
N LEU A 511 -24.59 14.24 22.77
CA LEU A 511 -24.24 13.87 21.42
C LEU A 511 -24.10 15.16 20.61
N HIS A 512 -22.97 15.33 19.93
CA HIS A 512 -22.79 16.45 19.03
C HIS A 512 -22.73 16.01 17.56
N VAL A 513 -23.17 16.92 16.68
CA VAL A 513 -23.05 16.80 15.23
C VAL A 513 -22.48 18.09 14.68
N THR A 514 -21.39 17.99 13.91
CA THR A 514 -20.88 19.08 13.08
C THR A 514 -21.09 18.73 11.62
N SER A 515 -21.77 19.60 10.86
CA SER A 515 -21.99 19.41 9.43
C SER A 515 -21.36 20.58 8.68
N PRO A 516 -20.34 20.34 7.85
CA PRO A 516 -19.80 21.37 7.01
C PRO A 516 -20.75 21.63 5.82
N HIS A 517 -21.70 22.56 5.94
CA HIS A 517 -22.50 23.08 4.83
C HIS A 517 -22.30 24.60 4.61
N PRO A 518 -22.07 25.10 3.37
CA PRO A 518 -21.71 26.50 3.10
C PRO A 518 -22.73 27.54 3.62
N LYS A 519 -23.98 27.13 3.81
CA LYS A 519 -25.07 27.96 4.33
C LYS A 519 -25.37 27.77 5.82
N THR A 520 -24.75 26.79 6.50
CA THR A 520 -24.98 26.57 7.94
C THR A 520 -23.67 26.37 8.67
N SER A 521 -23.35 27.33 9.51
CA SER A 521 -22.15 27.41 10.32
C SER A 521 -22.38 26.87 11.75
N VAL A 522 -22.99 25.69 11.90
CA VAL A 522 -23.53 25.27 13.21
C VAL A 522 -23.04 23.88 13.66
N CYS A 523 -22.53 23.82 14.89
CA CYS A 523 -22.40 22.60 15.70
C CYS A 523 -23.65 22.41 16.56
N ARG A 524 -24.25 21.22 16.55
CA ARG A 524 -25.46 20.92 17.34
C ARG A 524 -25.18 19.93 18.43
N VAL A 525 -25.87 20.10 19.56
CA VAL A 525 -25.74 19.25 20.73
C VAL A 525 -27.12 18.81 21.19
N TRP A 526 -27.29 17.52 21.41
CA TRP A 526 -28.47 16.91 22.00
C TRP A 526 -28.11 16.25 23.32
N ASN A 527 -29.08 16.18 24.22
CA ASN A 527 -28.99 15.31 25.38
C ASN A 527 -29.29 13.87 24.94
N ALA A 528 -28.33 12.97 25.12
CA ALA A 528 -28.40 11.58 24.68
C ALA A 528 -29.42 10.74 25.46
N ASP A 529 -29.75 11.13 26.69
CA ASP A 529 -30.66 10.39 27.58
C ASP A 529 -32.13 10.75 27.36
N THR A 530 -32.40 11.91 26.77
CA THR A 530 -33.77 12.39 26.56
C THR A 530 -34.10 12.58 25.08
N GLY A 531 -33.08 12.58 24.21
CA GLY A 531 -33.20 12.98 22.80
C GLY A 531 -33.52 14.46 22.60
N ALA A 532 -33.62 15.25 23.67
CA ALA A 532 -33.97 16.66 23.59
C ALA A 532 -32.82 17.47 22.98
N PRO A 533 -33.10 18.40 22.05
CA PRO A 533 -32.08 19.34 21.59
C PRO A 533 -31.61 20.18 22.78
N TYR A 534 -30.30 20.23 22.99
CA TYR A 534 -29.71 21.02 24.06
C TYR A 534 -29.35 22.41 23.55
N ARG A 535 -28.55 22.48 22.48
CA ARG A 535 -28.14 23.77 21.90
C ARG A 535 -27.64 23.67 20.45
N VAL A 536 -27.74 24.80 19.78
CA VAL A 536 -27.24 25.11 18.44
C VAL A 536 -26.11 26.15 18.63
N ILE A 537 -24.89 25.79 18.28
CA ILE A 537 -23.67 26.60 18.44
C ILE A 537 -23.21 27.08 17.07
N GLY A 538 -23.25 28.39 16.83
CA GLY A 538 -22.93 29.00 15.54
C GLY A 538 -21.56 29.67 15.49
N HIS A 539 -20.86 29.49 14.37
CA HIS A 539 -19.71 30.31 13.95
C HIS A 539 -20.12 31.27 12.83
N LYS A 540 -19.26 32.24 12.47
CA LYS A 540 -19.51 33.10 11.30
C LYS A 540 -19.33 32.32 9.99
N HIS A 541 -18.34 31.43 9.95
CA HIS A 541 -18.10 30.51 8.84
C HIS A 541 -18.34 29.05 9.24
N MET A 542 -18.12 28.16 8.29
CA MET A 542 -18.29 26.71 8.44
C MET A 542 -17.66 26.17 9.72
N VAL A 543 -18.38 25.37 10.52
CA VAL A 543 -17.73 24.59 11.59
C VAL A 543 -17.07 23.37 10.97
N THR A 544 -15.76 23.25 11.12
CA THR A 544 -14.96 22.19 10.50
C THR A 544 -14.77 20.99 11.41
N THR A 545 -14.75 21.19 12.73
CA THR A 545 -14.58 20.09 13.71
C THR A 545 -15.03 20.55 15.10
N ALA A 546 -15.43 19.60 15.94
CA ALA A 546 -15.71 19.83 17.35
C ALA A 546 -15.35 18.60 18.19
N THR A 547 -14.98 18.80 19.45
CA THR A 547 -14.64 17.71 20.37
C THR A 547 -14.86 18.08 21.82
N PHE A 548 -15.26 17.09 22.63
CA PHE A 548 -15.44 17.25 24.08
C PHE A 548 -14.12 17.08 24.81
N ASP A 549 -13.99 17.72 25.97
CA ASP A 549 -12.91 17.42 26.89
C ASP A 549 -13.13 16.05 27.58
N PRO A 550 -12.08 15.42 28.13
CA PRO A 550 -12.20 14.14 28.83
C PRO A 550 -13.21 14.14 29.99
N THR A 551 -13.49 15.30 30.60
CA THR A 551 -14.44 15.41 31.72
C THR A 551 -15.87 15.76 31.29
N SER A 552 -16.13 15.92 29.98
CA SER A 552 -17.43 16.29 29.40
C SER A 552 -17.99 17.65 29.86
N LYS A 553 -17.15 18.52 30.43
CA LYS A 553 -17.51 19.85 30.92
C LYS A 553 -17.32 20.94 29.88
N LEU A 554 -16.46 20.71 28.91
CA LEU A 554 -16.09 21.64 27.85
C LEU A 554 -16.33 21.00 26.48
N LEU A 555 -16.75 21.81 25.53
CA LEU A 555 -16.81 21.47 24.11
C LEU A 555 -15.98 22.50 23.37
N VAL A 556 -15.09 22.07 22.47
CA VAL A 556 -14.32 22.97 21.60
C VAL A 556 -14.86 22.84 20.20
N THR A 557 -15.11 23.97 19.53
CA THR A 557 -15.55 24.04 18.14
C THR A 557 -14.59 24.90 17.34
N ALA A 558 -14.19 24.45 16.15
CA ALA A 558 -13.34 25.21 15.23
C ALA A 558 -14.03 25.46 13.90
N SER A 559 -13.72 26.61 13.27
CA SER A 559 -14.32 27.05 12.03
C SER A 559 -13.31 27.37 10.92
N GLU A 560 -13.77 27.34 9.67
CA GLU A 560 -12.99 27.69 8.47
C GLU A 560 -12.41 29.11 8.53
N ASP A 561 -13.02 30.02 9.30
CA ASP A 561 -12.51 31.38 9.49
C ASP A 561 -11.35 31.50 10.49
N GLY A 562 -10.96 30.40 11.16
CA GLY A 562 -9.91 30.39 12.18
C GLY A 562 -10.41 30.59 13.59
N SER A 563 -11.71 30.85 13.77
CA SER A 563 -12.28 30.96 15.09
C SER A 563 -12.36 29.60 15.77
N VAL A 564 -11.88 29.55 17.00
CA VAL A 564 -12.04 28.42 17.91
C VAL A 564 -12.77 28.91 19.14
N PHE A 565 -13.83 28.22 19.55
CA PHE A 565 -14.60 28.53 20.73
C PHE A 565 -14.59 27.38 21.72
N ILE A 566 -14.43 27.71 23.00
CA ILE A 566 -14.49 26.76 24.12
C ILE A 566 -15.78 27.06 24.89
N TRP A 567 -16.67 26.07 24.92
CA TRP A 567 -18.00 26.16 25.50
C TRP A 567 -18.05 25.39 26.81
N ARG A 568 -18.49 26.04 27.89
CA ARG A 568 -18.77 25.34 29.15
C ARG A 568 -20.14 24.66 29.08
N MET A 569 -20.18 23.34 29.05
CA MET A 569 -21.40 22.55 28.81
C MET A 569 -22.53 22.78 29.82
N ARG A 570 -22.23 23.15 31.07
CA ARG A 570 -23.27 23.37 32.10
C ARG A 570 -23.95 24.73 32.01
N THR A 571 -23.18 25.79 31.78
CA THR A 571 -23.69 27.18 31.75
C THR A 571 -23.94 27.67 30.33
N MET A 572 -23.32 27.01 29.35
CA MET A 572 -23.34 27.38 27.94
C MET A 572 -22.84 28.80 27.67
N GLU A 573 -22.00 29.29 28.58
CA GLU A 573 -21.12 30.43 28.37
C GLU A 573 -19.91 29.94 27.57
N TRP A 574 -19.55 30.69 26.54
CA TRP A 574 -18.29 30.52 25.85
C TRP A 574 -17.24 31.37 26.57
N MET A 575 -16.02 30.84 26.72
CA MET A 575 -14.87 31.68 27.05
C MET A 575 -14.21 32.10 25.73
N GLU A 576 -13.99 33.40 25.56
CA GLU A 576 -13.30 33.98 24.39
C GLU A 576 -11.80 33.68 24.42
N VAL A 577 -11.19 33.67 23.21
CA VAL A 577 -9.86 34.19 22.79
C VAL A 577 -9.34 33.22 21.70
N VAL A 578 -9.31 33.50 20.38
CA VAL A 578 -8.80 34.65 19.61
C VAL A 578 -9.58 34.83 18.30
N LEU A 579 -9.83 36.10 17.91
CA LEU A 579 -10.04 36.53 16.53
C LEU A 579 -8.80 37.26 16.00
N SER A 580 -8.30 36.81 14.85
CA SER A 580 -7.99 37.65 13.68
C SER A 580 -6.62 38.29 13.43
N GLU A 581 -5.63 38.40 14.33
CA GLU A 581 -4.42 39.17 13.94
C GLU A 581 -3.38 38.46 13.03
N LEU A 582 -3.52 37.15 12.72
CA LEU A 582 -2.52 36.45 11.90
C LEU A 582 -3.07 35.57 10.77
N MET A 583 -4.32 35.74 10.37
CA MET A 583 -4.94 34.91 9.34
C MET A 583 -5.50 35.75 8.19
N SER A 584 -4.62 36.18 7.29
CA SER A 584 -5.01 36.65 5.95
C SER A 584 -5.54 35.52 5.06
N HIS A 585 -5.53 34.27 5.53
CA HIS A 585 -5.91 33.10 4.74
C HIS A 585 -6.86 32.19 5.55
N PRO A 586 -7.96 31.73 4.94
CA PRO A 586 -8.93 30.84 5.58
C PRO A 586 -8.23 29.56 6.06
N CYS A 587 -8.71 28.98 7.16
CA CYS A 587 -8.28 27.64 7.57
C CYS A 587 -8.40 26.72 6.37
N GLY A 588 -7.32 25.99 6.07
CA GLY A 588 -7.40 24.94 5.06
C GLY A 588 -8.52 23.95 5.41
N ARG A 589 -9.00 23.23 4.39
CA ARG A 589 -10.14 22.27 4.48
C ARG A 589 -9.98 21.16 5.53
N LEU A 590 -8.86 21.06 6.24
CA LEU A 590 -8.54 20.01 7.21
C LEU A 590 -8.02 20.60 8.52
N ALA A 591 -8.81 20.42 9.58
CA ALA A 591 -8.47 20.77 10.96
C ALA A 591 -8.84 19.61 11.89
N THR A 592 -8.03 19.37 12.92
CA THR A 592 -8.30 18.41 13.99
C THR A 592 -8.01 19.06 15.35
N ILE A 593 -8.83 18.71 16.34
CA ILE A 593 -8.68 19.16 17.73
C ILE A 593 -8.48 17.92 18.59
N ALA A 594 -7.58 18.00 19.56
CA ALA A 594 -7.44 17.00 20.62
C ALA A 594 -7.26 17.67 21.98
N PHE A 595 -7.67 16.99 23.04
CA PHE A 595 -7.36 17.38 24.41
C PHE A 595 -6.15 16.57 24.92
N SER A 596 -5.39 17.15 25.85
CA SER A 596 -4.53 16.35 26.73
C SER A 596 -5.37 15.41 27.58
N GLN A 597 -4.80 14.29 28.02
CA GLN A 597 -5.53 13.31 28.83
C GLN A 597 -6.05 13.88 30.17
N ASP A 598 -5.37 14.87 30.72
CA ASP A 598 -5.78 15.58 31.94
C ASP A 598 -6.82 16.69 31.68
N GLY A 599 -7.18 16.95 30.41
CA GLY A 599 -8.08 18.03 30.00
C GLY A 599 -7.51 19.44 30.18
N GLY A 600 -6.26 19.56 30.62
CA GLY A 600 -5.60 20.83 30.93
C GLY A 600 -5.03 21.56 29.71
N GLN A 601 -5.00 20.94 28.53
CA GLN A 601 -4.53 21.55 27.28
C GLN A 601 -5.41 21.13 26.11
N VAL A 602 -5.62 22.07 25.19
CA VAL A 602 -6.28 21.86 23.90
C VAL A 602 -5.24 22.02 22.80
N PHE A 603 -5.12 21.02 21.95
CA PHE A 603 -4.26 21.01 20.79
C PHE A 603 -5.11 21.19 19.54
N LEU A 604 -4.78 22.21 18.76
CA LEU A 604 -5.36 22.44 17.45
C LEU A 604 -4.27 22.19 16.40
N ALA A 605 -4.53 21.29 15.46
CA ALA A 605 -3.69 21.13 14.28
C ALA A 605 -4.52 21.38 13.03
N TRP A 606 -3.99 22.20 12.12
CA TRP A 606 -4.60 22.40 10.81
C TRP A 606 -3.54 22.36 9.72
N ALA A 607 -3.96 22.02 8.52
CA ALA A 607 -3.09 22.01 7.36
C ALA A 607 -3.61 22.90 6.25
N LEU A 608 -2.71 23.70 5.69
CA LEU A 608 -2.96 24.49 4.49
C LEU A 608 -2.00 24.01 3.40
N LEU A 609 -2.56 23.41 2.35
CA LEU A 609 -1.79 22.77 1.28
C LEU A 609 -0.76 21.81 1.90
N SER A 610 0.53 22.09 1.73
CA SER A 610 1.64 21.30 2.27
C SER A 610 1.91 21.55 3.76
N THR A 611 1.67 22.76 4.26
CA THR A 611 2.08 23.21 5.59
C THR A 611 1.15 22.72 6.69
N ILE A 612 1.73 22.35 7.84
CA ILE A 612 0.99 22.00 9.04
C ILE A 612 1.35 22.98 10.13
N MET A 613 0.30 23.52 10.72
CA MET A 613 0.37 24.40 11.87
C MET A 613 -0.23 23.67 13.06
N VAL A 614 0.48 23.72 14.18
CA VAL A 614 -0.01 23.21 15.46
C VAL A 614 0.00 24.36 16.46
N GLN A 615 -1.12 24.54 17.15
CA GLN A 615 -1.26 25.44 18.29
C GLN A 615 -1.65 24.65 19.53
N VAL A 616 -1.10 25.08 20.66
CA VAL A 616 -1.42 24.55 21.98
C VAL A 616 -2.02 25.67 22.83
N TRP A 617 -3.15 25.37 23.45
CA TRP A 617 -3.96 26.28 24.23
C TRP A 617 -4.19 25.71 25.63
N ASP A 618 -4.14 26.57 26.65
CA ASP A 618 -4.67 26.25 27.97
C ASP A 618 -6.16 26.67 28.03
N PRO A 619 -7.12 25.73 28.17
CA PRO A 619 -8.54 26.03 28.24
C PRO A 619 -8.97 26.77 29.52
N VAL A 620 -8.13 26.80 30.55
CA VAL A 620 -8.41 27.47 31.85
C VAL A 620 -7.74 28.85 31.91
N GLY A 621 -6.52 28.97 31.37
CA GLY A 621 -5.72 30.20 31.41
C GLY A 621 -5.88 31.13 30.19
N GLY A 622 -6.30 30.62 29.03
CA GLY A 622 -6.43 31.40 27.79
C GLY A 622 -5.10 31.76 27.11
N ASP A 623 -3.97 31.34 27.67
CA ASP A 623 -2.64 31.66 27.14
C ASP A 623 -2.27 30.77 25.95
N ARG A 624 -1.72 31.40 24.90
CA ARG A 624 -1.10 30.71 23.75
C ARG A 624 0.26 30.15 24.18
N LEU A 625 0.35 28.84 24.33
CA LEU A 625 1.58 28.20 24.81
C LEU A 625 2.63 28.04 23.70
N MET A 626 2.21 27.74 22.45
CA MET A 626 3.16 27.55 21.35
C MET A 626 2.48 27.58 19.97
N SER A 627 3.22 27.98 18.94
CA SER A 627 2.84 27.84 17.53
C SER A 627 3.99 27.22 16.76
N LEU A 628 3.73 26.08 16.11
CA LEU A 628 4.73 25.35 15.35
C LEU A 628 4.35 25.40 13.88
N SER A 629 5.12 26.15 13.08
CA SER A 629 5.08 26.05 11.63
C SER A 629 6.16 25.06 11.19
N SER A 630 5.76 23.87 10.76
CA SER A 630 6.73 22.91 10.22
C SER A 630 6.71 22.95 8.69
N GLU A 631 7.90 23.00 8.08
CA GLU A 631 8.03 22.79 6.63
C GLU A 631 7.38 21.47 6.24
N GLY A 632 6.39 21.62 5.38
CA GLY A 632 5.31 20.66 5.25
C GLY A 632 5.55 19.57 4.21
N HIS A 633 4.54 18.72 4.04
CA HIS A 633 4.52 17.65 3.05
C HIS A 633 4.76 18.16 1.62
N ARG A 634 5.17 17.30 0.69
CA ARG A 634 5.50 17.75 -0.68
C ARG A 634 4.26 18.10 -1.51
N ALA A 635 3.10 17.70 -1.02
CA ALA A 635 1.79 17.96 -1.59
C ALA A 635 0.75 18.14 -0.48
N SER A 636 -0.50 18.41 -0.85
CA SER A 636 -1.58 18.67 0.10
C SER A 636 -1.67 17.60 1.19
N VAL A 637 -1.76 18.04 2.44
CA VAL A 637 -2.14 17.17 3.56
C VAL A 637 -3.58 16.75 3.35
N LEU A 638 -3.85 15.47 3.58
CA LEU A 638 -5.16 14.83 3.37
C LEU A 638 -5.75 14.28 4.67
N ALA A 639 -4.91 13.99 5.67
CA ALA A 639 -5.32 13.47 6.97
C ALA A 639 -4.41 13.99 8.09
N LEU A 640 -4.98 14.23 9.27
CA LEU A 640 -4.28 14.63 10.49
C LEU A 640 -4.81 13.80 11.66
N ALA A 641 -3.93 13.38 12.58
CA ALA A 641 -4.34 12.79 13.85
C ALA A 641 -3.33 13.12 14.96
N PHE A 642 -3.84 13.33 16.17
CA PHE A 642 -3.03 13.36 17.39
C PHE A 642 -2.86 11.96 17.96
N SER A 643 -1.74 11.72 18.66
CA SER A 643 -1.61 10.55 19.52
C SER A 643 -2.56 10.64 20.72
N PRO A 644 -2.96 9.52 21.36
CA PRO A 644 -3.89 9.52 22.49
C PRO A 644 -3.40 10.29 23.72
N ASP A 645 -2.08 10.49 23.82
CA ASP A 645 -1.43 11.28 24.87
C ASP A 645 -1.17 12.74 24.44
N ALA A 646 -1.60 13.12 23.24
CA ALA A 646 -1.37 14.40 22.56
C ALA A 646 0.10 14.85 22.49
N ARG A 647 1.07 13.95 22.73
CA ARG A 647 2.51 14.27 22.65
C ARG A 647 3.01 14.33 21.21
N TYR A 648 2.30 13.67 20.29
CA TYR A 648 2.64 13.59 18.89
C TYR A 648 1.46 13.97 18.00
N VAL A 649 1.77 14.55 16.85
CA VAL A 649 0.83 14.74 15.75
C VAL A 649 1.39 14.06 14.51
N ALA A 650 0.53 13.37 13.78
CA ALA A 650 0.86 12.77 12.51
C ALA A 650 0.00 13.35 11.40
N ALA A 651 0.57 13.42 10.21
CA ALA A 651 -0.10 13.92 9.03
C ALA A 651 0.21 13.04 7.84
N GLY A 652 -0.83 12.76 7.06
CA GLY A 652 -0.77 12.03 5.81
C GLY A 652 -0.98 12.98 4.63
N SER A 653 -0.20 12.81 3.57
CA SER A 653 -0.25 13.69 2.39
C SER A 653 -0.59 12.93 1.11
N SER A 654 -1.03 13.68 0.10
CA SER A 654 -1.17 13.21 -1.27
C SER A 654 0.15 12.75 -1.92
N ASP A 655 1.31 13.05 -1.30
CA ASP A 655 2.61 12.51 -1.71
C ASP A 655 2.84 11.05 -1.27
N GLY A 656 1.87 10.42 -0.60
CA GLY A 656 1.95 9.04 -0.09
C GLY A 656 2.80 8.89 1.17
N SER A 657 3.26 10.00 1.75
CA SER A 657 4.04 10.01 2.98
C SER A 657 3.20 10.36 4.21
N VAL A 658 3.59 9.74 5.32
CA VAL A 658 3.16 10.08 6.66
C VAL A 658 4.33 10.71 7.40
N ARG A 659 4.09 11.85 8.04
CA ARG A 659 5.08 12.52 8.88
C ARG A 659 4.56 12.60 10.31
N LEU A 660 5.50 12.55 11.25
CA LEU A 660 5.22 12.53 12.68
C LEU A 660 6.07 13.62 13.35
N TRP A 661 5.43 14.45 14.17
CA TRP A 661 6.07 15.52 14.94
C TRP A 661 5.76 15.37 16.41
N ARG A 662 6.69 15.85 17.24
CA ARG A 662 6.45 16.04 18.66
C ARG A 662 5.81 17.41 18.88
N VAL A 663 4.74 17.45 19.65
CA VAL A 663 3.94 18.66 19.86
C VAL A 663 4.64 19.68 20.76
N ARG A 664 5.44 19.23 21.73
CA ARG A 664 6.12 20.12 22.70
C ARG A 664 7.17 21.06 22.08
N ASP A 665 7.87 20.61 21.04
CA ASP A 665 9.01 21.33 20.44
C ASP A 665 8.91 21.48 18.91
N GLY A 666 7.88 20.90 18.29
CA GLY A 666 7.69 20.84 16.84
C GLY A 666 8.74 20.03 16.09
N SER A 667 9.58 19.28 16.80
CA SER A 667 10.62 18.49 16.16
C SER A 667 10.00 17.34 15.37
N ARG A 668 10.49 17.14 14.14
CA ARG A 668 10.07 16.01 13.31
C ARG A 668 10.68 14.73 13.85
N VAL A 669 9.83 13.80 14.27
CA VAL A 669 10.20 12.48 14.80
C VAL A 669 10.48 11.51 13.66
N GLY A 670 9.68 11.57 12.59
CA GLY A 670 9.81 10.63 11.47
C GLY A 670 9.14 11.10 10.19
N THR A 671 9.57 10.50 9.08
CA THR A 671 8.90 10.59 7.78
C THR A 671 8.91 9.20 7.16
N PHE A 672 7.73 8.73 6.78
CA PHE A 672 7.47 7.39 6.30
C PHE A 672 6.86 7.51 4.91
N VAL A 673 7.48 6.91 3.90
CA VAL A 673 6.87 6.78 2.57
C VAL A 673 6.20 5.42 2.56
N GLU A 674 4.88 5.42 2.74
CA GLU A 674 4.10 4.21 3.03
C GLU A 674 3.28 3.77 1.84
N HIS A 675 2.80 4.72 1.03
CA HIS A 675 2.01 4.48 -0.16
C HIS A 675 2.79 4.92 -1.41
N GLY A 676 2.48 4.31 -2.56
CA GLY A 676 3.17 4.61 -3.83
C GLY A 676 3.00 6.08 -4.25
N SER A 677 3.95 6.60 -5.03
CA SER A 677 3.85 7.97 -5.58
C SER A 677 2.57 8.14 -6.40
N GLY A 678 1.65 9.01 -5.95
CA GLY A 678 0.32 9.23 -6.55
C GLY A 678 -0.85 8.60 -5.77
N ALA A 679 -0.57 7.75 -4.77
CA ALA A 679 -1.58 7.21 -3.85
C ALA A 679 -1.53 7.98 -2.53
N GLY A 680 -2.37 9.02 -2.42
CA GLY A 680 -2.42 9.86 -1.23
C GLY A 680 -2.87 9.11 0.03
N VAL A 681 -2.36 9.52 1.19
CA VAL A 681 -2.80 9.00 2.49
C VAL A 681 -4.16 9.62 2.81
N ALA A 682 -5.24 8.88 2.61
CA ALA A 682 -6.61 9.33 2.79
C ALA A 682 -7.06 9.33 4.25
N ARG A 683 -6.54 8.40 5.04
CA ARG A 683 -6.92 8.16 6.44
C ARG A 683 -5.69 7.84 7.27
N LEU A 684 -5.73 8.28 8.53
CA LEU A 684 -4.62 8.14 9.46
C LEU A 684 -5.16 8.09 10.89
N GLU A 685 -4.69 7.14 11.69
CA GLU A 685 -5.18 6.91 13.05
C GLU A 685 -4.10 6.31 13.95
N PHE A 686 -4.01 6.79 15.19
CA PHE A 686 -3.16 6.18 16.21
C PHE A 686 -3.92 5.09 16.95
N SER A 687 -3.23 4.02 17.33
CA SER A 687 -3.81 3.05 18.27
C SER A 687 -4.05 3.72 19.63
N PRO A 688 -5.11 3.35 20.37
CA PRO A 688 -5.38 3.86 21.72
C PRO A 688 -4.21 3.69 22.72
N ASP A 689 -3.41 2.63 22.58
CA ASP A 689 -2.18 2.41 23.36
C ASP A 689 -1.03 3.37 22.99
N GLY A 690 -1.15 4.14 21.91
CA GLY A 690 -0.13 5.05 21.38
C GLY A 690 1.09 4.36 20.75
N GLU A 691 1.11 3.03 20.69
CA GLU A 691 2.28 2.27 20.21
C GLU A 691 2.35 2.18 18.68
N ARG A 692 1.24 2.42 17.98
CA ARG A 692 1.14 2.22 16.53
C ARG A 692 0.44 3.38 15.83
N LEU A 693 0.79 3.52 14.56
CA LEU A 693 0.20 4.46 13.62
C LEU A 693 -0.27 3.69 12.38
N CYS A 694 -1.54 3.82 12.04
CA CYS A 694 -2.16 3.19 10.89
C CYS A 694 -2.41 4.24 9.79
N SER A 695 -2.12 3.89 8.54
CA SER A 695 -2.35 4.74 7.38
C SER A 695 -3.09 3.99 6.28
N GLY A 696 -4.02 4.68 5.62
CA GLY A 696 -4.81 4.14 4.51
C GLY A 696 -4.65 5.00 3.26
N GLY A 697 -4.28 4.39 2.15
CA GLY A 697 -4.04 5.05 0.87
C GLY A 697 -5.24 5.08 -0.07
N TRP A 698 -5.20 5.98 -1.07
CA TRP A 698 -6.09 5.96 -2.24
C TRP A 698 -5.90 4.72 -3.13
N ASP A 699 -4.78 4.02 -3.00
CA ASP A 699 -4.51 2.75 -3.70
C ASP A 699 -5.10 1.53 -2.98
N GLY A 700 -5.90 1.74 -1.93
CA GLY A 700 -6.52 0.70 -1.13
C GLY A 700 -5.57 -0.01 -0.17
N SER A 701 -4.30 0.39 -0.09
CA SER A 701 -3.35 -0.23 0.83
C SER A 701 -3.46 0.32 2.25
N VAL A 702 -3.33 -0.57 3.23
CA VAL A 702 -3.28 -0.26 4.66
C VAL A 702 -1.87 -0.54 5.17
N VAL A 703 -1.29 0.38 5.94
CA VAL A 703 0.01 0.19 6.59
C VAL A 703 -0.15 0.38 8.09
N ILE A 704 0.29 -0.61 8.87
CA ILE A 704 0.32 -0.56 10.34
C ILE A 704 1.77 -0.44 10.80
N ARG A 705 2.14 0.69 11.40
CA ARG A 705 3.51 0.99 11.83
C ARG A 705 3.64 0.95 13.35
N LYS A 706 4.61 0.19 13.86
CA LYS A 706 5.02 0.24 15.27
C LYS A 706 5.95 1.44 15.54
N LEU A 707 5.60 2.28 16.51
CA LEU A 707 6.31 3.51 16.87
C LEU A 707 7.38 3.32 17.97
N ARG A 708 7.36 2.20 18.69
CA ARG A 708 8.27 1.90 19.82
C ARG A 708 9.76 2.21 19.57
N HIS A 709 10.28 1.94 18.37
CA HIS A 709 11.69 2.19 18.03
C HIS A 709 12.02 3.65 17.71
N LEU A 710 11.01 4.46 17.37
CA LEU A 710 11.15 5.88 17.04
C LEU A 710 11.01 6.75 18.30
N ILE A 711 10.15 6.32 19.24
CA ILE A 711 9.89 7.03 20.49
C ILE A 711 10.94 6.68 21.55
N ALA A 712 11.43 5.44 21.62
CA ALA A 712 12.40 5.02 22.65
C ALA A 712 13.85 5.48 22.40
N ARG A 713 14.26 5.76 21.15
CA ARG A 713 15.66 6.03 20.79
C ARG A 713 16.21 7.41 21.17
N ARG A 714 15.44 8.25 21.88
CA ARG A 714 15.86 9.63 22.23
C ARG A 714 15.64 10.04 23.69
N ASN A 715 15.25 9.10 24.55
CA ASN A 715 15.20 9.31 26.00
C ASN A 715 16.46 8.75 26.72
N ALA A 716 17.52 8.43 25.97
CA ALA A 716 18.81 7.97 26.49
C ALA A 716 19.91 8.96 26.12
#